data_AF-A0A6J4FLV5-F1
#
_entry.id   AF-A0A6J4FLV5-F1
#
_cell.length_a   1.000
_cell.length_b   1.000
_cell.length_c   1.000
_cell.angle_alpha   90.00
_cell.angle_beta   90.00
_cell.angle_gamma   90.00
#
_symmetry.space_group_name_H-M   'P 1'
#
loop_
_entity.id
_entity.type
_entity.pdbx_description
1 polymer ?
#
loop_
_entity_poly.entity_id
_entity_poly.type
_entity_poly.pdbx_seq_one_letter_code
_entity_poly.pdbx_strand_id
1 'polypeptide(L)'
;MAEAAEQADSGKAAAQSQPGVLRDRYTVRSNQPIADFATPNAEAFVAEDKRDPNRQLFALICRPELPPRVNVMRALKGATTMGFVPLVEWGTMLWPPIGRQCMTVIYERPQGRKLMTSLRAEFKRIDEYDIPRRVVEPMVAAIKELTARGITHRSIRPTNMWFMDEGSERITLGDCVSQPPAFDQPLVFETVESGMANPVARGSGTFSDDLYSLGVTIIFLLLGRNPVAHLDEEQLLKQKIQQGSYNTLVGDERLPLPLVELLRGLLCDDPDQRWDIESLDLWLSGRRLSPLQSRMEKRAARGFPFNGKEYGNCRELAQAMAKNWELAIPPVLEGKLELWLRRAVEDAERAGVIAEQVRMALNSGSDKRAGVDLMLCKVLIILDPTAPIRYKGFNAMPDGFGSALAAVMAQKGDSRLMAEIILRGVPSLWFEARKSYLPDNSLMEGNFRELKAYLTQTAMGFGLERCLYEMNDSMPCQSQLLGEEYVVELKELLPALNAAAAKRSDAKTWPVDRHIAAFMGARARSDIDRNLVQLADPEPSKSLMAMLNLFAVFQYRLGPESLPALAAWVGSLVGPVVTAFHSRDKRKELEKEIPKIIRRGSVVELYNLLENTEARAKDDHEFNWAQAQYHAADEEVKRIQTESDERSVEAVRIGKQTAAVVGILIALITTTFVVIAKVW
;
A
#
# COMPACT_ATOMS: atom_id res chain seq x y z
N MET A 1 5.99 6.53 48.36
CA MET A 1 7.03 7.50 47.94
C MET A 1 7.57 7.23 46.53
N ALA A 2 7.55 6.00 46.02
CA ALA A 2 7.95 5.69 44.64
C ALA A 2 6.93 6.16 43.56
N GLU A 3 5.63 6.03 43.79
CA GLU A 3 4.59 6.54 42.85
C GLU A 3 4.58 8.07 42.70
N ALA A 4 4.96 8.80 43.75
CA ALA A 4 5.04 10.26 43.69
C ALA A 4 6.28 10.77 42.92
N ALA A 5 7.34 9.95 42.82
CA ALA A 5 8.52 10.27 42.04
C ALA A 5 8.31 9.99 40.54
N GLU A 6 7.54 8.96 40.19
CA GLU A 6 7.17 8.63 38.80
C GLU A 6 6.18 9.65 38.20
N GLN A 7 5.25 10.18 39.02
CA GLN A 7 4.39 11.31 38.64
C GLN A 7 5.14 12.65 38.55
N ALA A 8 6.21 12.83 39.33
CA ALA A 8 7.03 14.05 39.27
C ALA A 8 8.01 14.06 38.08
N ASP A 9 8.46 12.89 37.62
CA ASP A 9 9.37 12.76 36.47
C ASP A 9 8.61 12.83 35.13
N SER A 10 7.41 12.25 35.03
CA SER A 10 6.51 12.44 33.89
C SER A 10 6.00 13.88 33.75
N GLY A 11 5.81 14.60 34.86
CA GLY A 11 5.45 16.02 34.88
C GLY A 11 6.57 16.97 34.42
N LYS A 12 7.85 16.57 34.57
CA LYS A 12 9.00 17.37 34.10
C LYS A 12 9.36 17.11 32.63
N ALA A 13 9.19 15.88 32.14
CA ALA A 13 9.40 15.56 30.73
C ALA A 13 8.38 16.25 29.80
N ALA A 14 7.12 16.41 30.26
CA ALA A 14 6.10 17.12 29.51
C ALA A 14 6.36 18.63 29.40
N ALA A 15 7.09 19.27 30.32
CA ALA A 15 7.33 20.72 30.28
C ALA A 15 8.40 21.16 29.25
N GLN A 16 9.19 20.23 28.69
CA GLN A 16 10.34 20.52 27.82
C GLN A 16 10.27 19.88 26.42
N SER A 17 9.16 19.25 26.04
CA SER A 17 9.05 18.68 24.69
C SER A 17 8.97 19.79 23.64
N GLN A 18 9.90 19.79 22.68
CA GLN A 18 9.87 20.75 21.58
C GLN A 18 8.54 20.61 20.80
N PRO A 19 7.91 21.73 20.40
CA PRO A 19 6.70 21.68 19.60
C PRO A 19 7.02 21.25 18.16
N GLY A 20 6.07 20.57 17.52
CA GLY A 20 6.11 20.38 16.08
C GLY A 20 5.76 21.68 15.35
N VAL A 21 6.32 21.89 14.15
CA VAL A 21 5.96 23.02 13.29
C VAL A 21 5.60 22.53 11.90
N LEU A 22 4.35 22.77 11.49
CA LEU A 22 3.84 22.43 10.16
C LEU A 22 3.80 23.69 9.28
N ARG A 23 4.40 23.61 8.07
CA ARG A 23 4.44 24.67 7.05
C ARG A 23 4.95 26.02 7.57
N ASP A 24 5.87 26.00 8.53
CA ASP A 24 6.41 27.17 9.23
C ASP A 24 5.37 28.08 9.91
N ARG A 25 4.10 27.68 9.93
CA ARG A 25 2.96 28.50 10.35
C ARG A 25 2.25 27.93 11.57
N TYR A 26 2.01 26.63 11.59
CA TYR A 26 1.21 26.02 12.65
C TYR A 26 2.12 25.35 13.65
N THR A 27 1.99 25.70 14.93
CA THR A 27 2.77 25.14 16.02
C THR A 27 1.90 24.13 16.77
N VAL A 28 2.35 22.88 16.86
CA VAL A 28 1.65 21.80 17.55
C VAL A 28 2.34 21.52 18.88
N ARG A 29 1.59 21.66 19.97
CA ARG A 29 2.09 21.57 21.35
C ARG A 29 2.11 20.12 21.81
N SER A 30 3.28 19.47 21.70
CA SER A 30 3.51 18.08 22.14
C SER A 30 3.19 17.82 23.61
N ASN A 31 3.17 18.86 24.44
CA ASN A 31 2.86 18.79 25.87
C ASN A 31 1.40 19.09 26.22
N GLN A 32 0.54 19.37 25.24
CA GLN A 32 -0.88 19.65 25.44
C GLN A 32 -1.74 18.67 24.63
N PRO A 33 -1.76 17.37 25.01
CA PRO A 33 -2.64 16.40 24.37
C PRO A 33 -4.12 16.69 24.68
N ILE A 34 -5.01 16.39 23.73
CA ILE A 34 -6.46 16.55 23.87
C ILE A 34 -7.16 15.22 23.59
N ALA A 35 -7.22 14.35 24.60
CA ALA A 35 -7.69 12.96 24.45
C ALA A 35 -9.08 12.83 23.80
N ASP A 36 -9.99 13.78 24.02
CA ASP A 36 -11.37 13.69 23.50
C ASP A 36 -11.45 13.73 21.96
N PHE A 37 -10.44 14.33 21.29
CA PHE A 37 -10.32 14.40 19.84
C PHE A 37 -9.41 13.32 19.24
N ALA A 38 -8.76 12.49 20.06
CA ALA A 38 -7.92 11.41 19.55
C ALA A 38 -8.76 10.35 18.82
N THR A 39 -8.17 9.74 17.80
CA THR A 39 -8.73 8.60 17.07
C THR A 39 -7.87 7.37 17.34
N PRO A 40 -8.32 6.13 17.03
CA PRO A 40 -7.50 4.94 17.24
C PRO A 40 -6.13 4.98 16.54
N ASN A 41 -6.04 5.66 15.40
CA ASN A 41 -4.82 5.81 14.61
C ASN A 41 -4.14 7.18 14.72
N ALA A 42 -4.65 8.12 15.53
CA ALA A 42 -4.03 9.43 15.66
C ALA A 42 -4.22 10.06 17.05
N GLU A 43 -3.13 10.64 17.56
CA GLU A 43 -3.13 11.36 18.81
C GLU A 43 -3.43 12.84 18.57
N ALA A 44 -4.24 13.44 19.43
CA ALA A 44 -4.68 14.83 19.28
C ALA A 44 -3.92 15.77 20.22
N PHE A 45 -3.53 16.94 19.71
CA PHE A 45 -2.78 17.96 20.44
C PHE A 45 -3.31 19.37 20.14
N VAL A 46 -3.09 20.32 21.04
CA VAL A 46 -3.36 21.74 20.77
C VAL A 46 -2.48 22.24 19.62
N ALA A 47 -3.09 22.96 18.70
CA ALA A 47 -2.39 23.63 17.60
C ALA A 47 -2.64 25.15 17.65
N GLU A 48 -1.64 25.93 17.25
CA GLU A 48 -1.69 27.39 17.21
C GLU A 48 -1.34 27.87 15.81
N ASP A 49 -2.11 28.82 15.28
CA ASP A 49 -1.79 29.50 14.03
C ASP A 49 -0.99 30.78 14.32
N LYS A 50 0.25 30.85 13.84
CA LYS A 50 1.09 32.06 13.99
C LYS A 50 0.46 33.32 13.37
N ARG A 51 -0.45 33.17 12.41
CA ARG A 51 -1.13 34.30 11.76
C ARG A 51 -2.40 34.75 12.47
N ASP A 52 -3.05 33.85 13.18
CA ASP A 52 -4.28 34.13 13.93
C ASP A 52 -4.29 33.35 15.26
N PRO A 53 -3.68 33.89 16.32
CA PRO A 53 -3.57 33.23 17.61
C PRO A 53 -4.93 33.00 18.31
N ASN A 54 -5.99 33.72 17.90
CA ASN A 54 -7.31 33.58 18.50
C ASN A 54 -8.08 32.38 17.92
N ARG A 55 -7.65 31.86 16.77
CA ARG A 55 -8.27 30.70 16.16
C ARG A 55 -7.89 29.45 16.94
N GLN A 56 -8.87 28.85 17.61
CA GLN A 56 -8.65 27.61 18.35
C GLN A 56 -8.55 26.43 17.39
N LEU A 57 -7.40 25.76 17.38
CA LEU A 57 -7.12 24.62 16.52
C LEU A 57 -6.71 23.40 17.33
N PHE A 58 -6.88 22.22 16.75
CA PHE A 58 -6.24 21.00 17.20
C PHE A 58 -5.59 20.27 16.04
N ALA A 59 -4.54 19.52 16.32
CA ALA A 59 -3.84 18.69 15.35
C ALA A 59 -3.97 17.21 15.70
N LEU A 60 -4.17 16.37 14.69
CA LEU A 60 -4.04 14.92 14.75
C LEU A 60 -2.68 14.53 14.19
N ILE A 61 -1.91 13.77 14.98
CA ILE A 61 -0.65 13.16 14.57
C ILE A 61 -0.94 11.71 14.21
N CYS A 62 -1.00 11.42 12.91
CA CYS A 62 -1.33 10.09 12.41
C CYS A 62 -0.16 9.13 12.64
N ARG A 63 -0.49 7.94 13.12
CA ARG A 63 0.43 6.82 13.22
C ARG A 63 0.69 6.23 11.82
N PRO A 64 1.93 5.84 11.49
CA PRO A 64 2.32 5.45 10.13
C PRO A 64 1.81 4.06 9.69
N GLU A 65 1.25 3.26 10.60
CA GLU A 65 0.87 1.86 10.34
C GLU A 65 -0.36 1.73 9.44
N LEU A 66 -1.27 2.72 9.47
CA LEU A 66 -2.45 2.73 8.62
C LEU A 66 -2.44 3.94 7.70
N PRO A 67 -2.82 3.77 6.42
CA PRO A 67 -2.81 4.85 5.46
C PRO A 67 -3.90 5.89 5.81
N PRO A 68 -3.53 7.17 5.96
CA PRO A 68 -4.51 8.25 6.05
C PRO A 68 -5.12 8.54 4.67
N ARG A 69 -6.31 9.16 4.65
CA ARG A 69 -7.05 9.48 3.41
C ARG A 69 -6.58 10.81 2.82
N VAL A 70 -5.35 10.88 2.33
CA VAL A 70 -4.74 12.12 1.82
C VAL A 70 -5.53 12.73 0.65
N ASN A 71 -6.12 11.90 -0.22
CA ASN A 71 -6.99 12.41 -1.29
C ASN A 71 -8.22 13.15 -0.74
N VAL A 72 -8.78 12.67 0.38
CA VAL A 72 -9.88 13.35 1.09
C VAL A 72 -9.38 14.61 1.78
N MET A 73 -8.21 14.59 2.42
CA MET A 73 -7.60 15.80 3.00
C MET A 73 -7.40 16.89 1.95
N ARG A 74 -6.94 16.53 0.75
CA ARG A 74 -6.74 17.45 -0.38
C ARG A 74 -8.07 18.08 -0.82
N ALA A 75 -9.14 17.29 -0.89
CA ALA A 75 -10.46 17.76 -1.33
C ALA A 75 -11.23 18.55 -0.26
N LEU A 76 -10.96 18.31 1.03
CA LEU A 76 -11.61 19.00 2.15
C LEU A 76 -10.84 20.22 2.67
N LYS A 77 -9.54 20.35 2.34
CA LYS A 77 -8.73 21.49 2.77
C LYS A 77 -9.36 22.81 2.36
N GLY A 78 -9.68 23.65 3.34
CA GLY A 78 -10.28 24.97 3.12
C GLY A 78 -11.77 24.95 2.79
N ALA A 79 -12.43 23.80 2.81
CA ALA A 79 -13.89 23.73 2.71
C ALA A 79 -14.51 24.33 4.00
N THR A 80 -15.27 25.40 3.85
CA THR A 80 -16.01 26.06 4.93
C THR A 80 -17.49 25.72 4.84
N THR A 81 -17.81 24.43 4.94
CA THR A 81 -19.19 23.95 4.82
C THR A 81 -19.76 23.63 6.20
N MET A 82 -21.06 23.85 6.37
CA MET A 82 -21.76 23.46 7.59
C MET A 82 -21.85 21.93 7.66
N GLY A 83 -21.57 21.35 8.83
CA GLY A 83 -21.87 19.94 9.14
C GLY A 83 -20.67 19.00 9.30
N PHE A 84 -19.43 19.44 9.08
CA PHE A 84 -18.21 18.74 9.51
C PHE A 84 -17.15 19.72 10.00
N VAL A 85 -16.24 19.26 10.85
CA VAL A 85 -15.15 20.09 11.39
C VAL A 85 -14.24 20.60 10.26
N PRO A 86 -14.01 21.92 10.12
CA PRO A 86 -13.22 22.46 9.03
C PRO A 86 -11.75 21.98 9.07
N LEU A 87 -11.30 21.35 7.98
CA LEU A 87 -9.89 20.98 7.80
C LEU A 87 -9.09 22.20 7.35
N VAL A 88 -8.19 22.65 8.23
CA VAL A 88 -7.40 23.88 8.07
C VAL A 88 -6.13 23.64 7.25
N GLU A 89 -5.37 22.63 7.61
CA GLU A 89 -4.10 22.29 6.97
C GLU A 89 -3.77 20.81 7.17
N TRP A 90 -2.95 20.25 6.29
CA TRP A 90 -2.37 18.93 6.47
C TRP A 90 -0.97 18.85 5.82
N GLY A 91 -0.18 17.88 6.26
CA GLY A 91 1.12 17.60 5.68
C GLY A 91 2.05 16.86 6.63
N THR A 92 3.25 16.57 6.14
CA THR A 92 4.30 15.97 6.94
C THR A 92 4.99 17.01 7.81
N MET A 93 5.31 16.62 9.03
CA MET A 93 6.01 17.45 10.01
C MET A 93 6.91 16.54 10.86
N LEU A 94 8.13 17.00 11.17
CA LEU A 94 8.97 16.35 12.17
C LEU A 94 8.25 16.41 13.50
N TRP A 95 7.87 15.26 14.04
CA TRP A 95 7.23 15.16 15.34
C TRP A 95 8.30 14.89 16.41
N PRO A 96 8.68 15.90 17.22
CA PRO A 96 9.83 15.78 18.12
C PRO A 96 9.75 14.61 19.12
N PRO A 97 8.58 14.26 19.69
CA PRO A 97 8.47 13.14 20.63
C PRO A 97 8.99 11.79 20.11
N ILE A 98 8.94 11.57 18.80
CA ILE A 98 9.40 10.31 18.17
C ILE A 98 10.51 10.52 17.14
N GLY A 99 10.98 11.76 16.97
CA GLY A 99 12.13 12.09 16.12
C GLY A 99 11.94 11.77 14.63
N ARG A 100 10.70 11.67 14.12
CA ARG A 100 10.44 11.34 12.71
C ARG A 100 9.33 12.18 12.10
N GLN A 101 9.31 12.24 10.77
CA GLN A 101 8.25 12.87 10.01
C GLN A 101 6.94 12.08 10.16
N CYS A 102 5.84 12.78 10.45
CA CYS A 102 4.51 12.20 10.60
C CYS A 102 3.49 12.99 9.79
N MET A 103 2.53 12.27 9.21
CA MET A 103 1.34 12.92 8.64
C MET A 103 0.57 13.61 9.77
N THR A 104 0.32 14.90 9.59
CA THR A 104 -0.35 15.76 10.54
C THR A 104 -1.55 16.41 9.87
N VAL A 105 -2.69 16.43 10.56
CA VAL A 105 -3.93 17.06 10.12
C VAL A 105 -4.35 18.11 11.14
N ILE A 106 -4.67 19.32 10.70
CA ILE A 106 -5.08 20.42 11.57
C ILE A 106 -6.53 20.79 11.27
N TYR A 107 -7.33 20.84 12.34
CA TYR A 107 -8.75 21.17 12.32
C TYR A 107 -9.04 22.40 13.16
N GLU A 108 -10.13 23.10 12.82
CA GLU A 108 -10.76 24.02 13.77
C GLU A 108 -11.31 23.24 14.96
N ARG A 109 -11.08 23.74 16.17
CA ARG A 109 -11.54 23.11 17.40
C ARG A 109 -13.01 23.44 17.65
N PRO A 110 -13.91 22.44 17.73
CA PRO A 110 -15.27 22.64 18.23
C PRO A 110 -15.24 23.27 19.63
N GLN A 111 -16.05 24.31 19.85
CA GLN A 111 -16.16 24.99 21.15
C GLN A 111 -17.16 24.30 22.09
N GLY A 112 -18.12 23.58 21.51
CA GLY A 112 -19.10 22.81 22.26
C GLY A 112 -18.60 21.41 22.63
N ARG A 113 -19.42 20.72 23.42
CA ARG A 113 -19.13 19.36 23.88
C ARG A 113 -19.27 18.32 22.77
N LYS A 114 -18.61 17.18 22.97
CA LYS A 114 -18.87 15.94 22.22
C LYS A 114 -20.30 15.48 22.44
N LEU A 115 -20.95 14.98 21.40
CA LEU A 115 -22.36 14.54 21.47
C LEU A 115 -22.51 13.30 22.37
N MET A 116 -21.57 12.36 22.26
CA MET A 116 -21.50 11.15 23.10
C MET A 116 -20.04 10.80 23.42
N THR A 117 -19.71 10.57 24.69
CA THR A 117 -18.33 10.26 25.12
C THR A 117 -17.93 8.82 24.83
N SER A 118 -18.87 7.88 24.93
CA SER A 118 -18.68 6.47 24.57
C SER A 118 -20.01 5.84 24.16
N LEU A 119 -20.00 4.72 23.43
CA LEU A 119 -21.23 4.03 23.00
C LEU A 119 -22.06 3.42 24.14
N ARG A 120 -21.55 3.41 25.37
CA ARG A 120 -22.27 2.98 26.58
C ARG A 120 -22.77 4.16 27.43
N ALA A 121 -22.36 5.38 27.10
CA ALA A 121 -22.82 6.57 27.81
C ALA A 121 -24.28 6.87 27.48
N GLU A 122 -25.00 7.40 28.44
CA GLU A 122 -26.31 8.01 28.21
C GLU A 122 -26.14 9.52 28.02
N PHE A 123 -27.05 10.13 27.28
CA PHE A 123 -27.09 11.57 27.09
C PHE A 123 -28.54 12.06 26.97
N LYS A 124 -28.74 13.37 27.12
CA LYS A 124 -30.05 13.98 26.95
C LYS A 124 -30.50 13.80 25.50
N ARG A 125 -31.53 12.97 25.29
CA ARG A 125 -32.15 12.78 23.97
C ARG A 125 -32.59 14.11 23.36
N ILE A 126 -32.52 14.19 22.04
CA ILE A 126 -33.06 15.31 21.27
C ILE A 126 -34.56 15.07 21.10
N ASP A 127 -35.35 16.14 21.23
CA ASP A 127 -36.78 16.07 21.04
C ASP A 127 -37.11 15.62 19.60
N GLU A 128 -38.11 14.76 19.45
CA GLU A 128 -38.49 14.20 18.15
C GLU A 128 -38.89 15.28 17.13
N TYR A 129 -39.45 16.41 17.58
CA TYR A 129 -39.81 17.54 16.73
C TYR A 129 -38.59 18.35 16.28
N ASP A 130 -37.49 18.26 17.03
CA ASP A 130 -36.22 18.93 16.74
C ASP A 130 -35.33 18.12 15.79
N ILE A 131 -35.48 16.79 15.72
CA ILE A 131 -34.63 15.90 14.92
C ILE A 131 -34.54 16.33 13.44
N PRO A 132 -35.65 16.59 12.72
CA PRO A 132 -35.56 16.96 11.30
C PRO A 132 -34.68 18.19 11.08
N ARG A 133 -34.88 19.24 11.88
CA ARG A 133 -34.22 20.54 11.69
C ARG A 133 -32.82 20.62 12.30
N ARG A 134 -32.60 20.01 13.47
CA ARG A 134 -31.32 20.06 14.19
C ARG A 134 -30.34 18.98 13.78
N VAL A 135 -30.81 17.88 13.18
CA VAL A 135 -29.99 16.72 12.85
C VAL A 135 -30.08 16.38 11.37
N VAL A 136 -31.28 16.08 10.85
CA VAL A 136 -31.42 15.53 9.50
C VAL A 136 -30.99 16.56 8.45
N GLU A 137 -31.54 17.77 8.47
CA GLU A 137 -31.20 18.84 7.51
C GLU A 137 -29.69 19.15 7.45
N PRO A 138 -28.99 19.44 8.58
CA PRO A 138 -27.55 19.71 8.53
C PRO A 138 -26.71 18.51 8.08
N MET A 139 -27.06 17.30 8.51
CA MET A 139 -26.29 16.10 8.15
C MET A 139 -26.50 15.71 6.69
N VAL A 140 -27.72 15.84 6.16
CA VAL A 140 -27.99 15.62 4.73
C VAL A 140 -27.25 16.66 3.88
N ALA A 141 -27.22 17.93 4.29
CA ALA A 141 -26.42 18.94 3.61
C ALA A 141 -24.92 18.61 3.62
N ALA A 142 -24.39 18.13 4.75
CA ALA A 142 -23.00 17.69 4.85
C ALA A 142 -22.69 16.49 3.95
N ILE A 143 -23.56 15.48 3.93
CA ILE A 143 -23.39 14.28 3.09
C ILE A 143 -23.45 14.66 1.62
N LYS A 144 -24.39 15.53 1.20
CA LYS A 144 -24.45 16.05 -0.17
C LYS A 144 -23.17 16.72 -0.62
N GLU A 145 -22.58 17.52 0.26
CA GLU A 145 -21.32 18.21 -0.01
C GLU A 145 -20.15 17.25 -0.21
N LEU A 146 -20.10 16.18 0.60
CA LEU A 146 -19.13 15.10 0.45
C LEU A 146 -19.37 14.30 -0.83
N THR A 147 -20.63 13.97 -1.13
CA THR A 147 -21.05 13.29 -2.36
C THR A 147 -20.67 14.09 -3.61
N ALA A 148 -20.87 15.41 -3.61
CA ALA A 148 -20.48 16.28 -4.71
C ALA A 148 -18.96 16.28 -4.99
N ARG A 149 -18.15 15.86 -4.01
CA ARG A 149 -16.69 15.68 -4.13
C ARG A 149 -16.27 14.23 -4.37
N GLY A 150 -17.21 13.29 -4.46
CA GLY A 150 -16.92 11.86 -4.57
C GLY A 150 -16.36 11.24 -3.28
N ILE A 151 -16.72 11.79 -2.11
CA ILE A 151 -16.19 11.39 -0.81
C ILE A 151 -17.27 10.78 0.06
N THR A 152 -16.97 9.64 0.69
CA THR A 152 -17.76 9.08 1.78
C THR A 152 -17.13 9.43 3.13
N HIS A 153 -17.92 9.74 4.15
CA HIS A 153 -17.41 10.04 5.49
C HIS A 153 -16.93 8.76 6.19
N ARG A 154 -17.73 7.69 6.17
CA ARG A 154 -17.43 6.35 6.75
C ARG A 154 -17.04 6.38 8.22
N SER A 155 -17.58 7.36 8.95
CA SER A 155 -17.32 7.56 10.39
C SER A 155 -18.43 8.40 11.05
N ILE A 156 -19.65 8.34 10.50
CA ILE A 156 -20.83 9.06 11.04
C ILE A 156 -21.35 8.28 12.24
N ARG A 157 -21.23 8.86 13.43
CA ARG A 157 -21.72 8.30 14.69
C ARG A 157 -21.70 9.36 15.80
N PRO A 158 -22.50 9.23 16.87
CA PRO A 158 -22.51 10.20 17.98
C PRO A 158 -21.15 10.41 18.67
N THR A 159 -20.29 9.40 18.72
CA THR A 159 -18.94 9.51 19.31
C THR A 159 -17.92 10.16 18.38
N ASN A 160 -18.33 10.53 17.16
CA ASN A 160 -17.56 11.33 16.23
C ASN A 160 -18.36 12.57 15.78
N MET A 161 -19.19 13.10 16.69
CA MET A 161 -20.00 14.29 16.47
C MET A 161 -19.83 15.26 17.63
N TRP A 162 -19.86 16.55 17.28
CA TRP A 162 -19.55 17.65 18.18
C TRP A 162 -20.54 18.78 18.01
N PHE A 163 -20.72 19.58 19.05
CA PHE A 163 -21.31 20.90 18.90
C PHE A 163 -20.22 21.93 18.57
N MET A 164 -20.40 22.71 17.50
CA MET A 164 -19.40 23.73 17.13
C MET A 164 -19.43 24.94 18.05
N ASP A 165 -20.60 25.27 18.58
CA ASP A 165 -20.83 26.41 19.48
C ASP A 165 -21.07 25.97 20.93
N GLU A 166 -20.78 26.87 21.87
CA GLU A 166 -21.01 26.65 23.30
C GLU A 166 -22.50 26.44 23.62
N GLY A 167 -23.40 27.04 22.83
CA GLY A 167 -24.85 26.92 22.96
C GLY A 167 -25.42 25.54 22.63
N SER A 168 -24.59 24.63 22.08
CA SER A 168 -25.01 23.30 21.62
C SER A 168 -26.11 23.33 20.55
N GLU A 169 -26.05 24.30 19.63
CA GLU A 169 -27.05 24.45 18.58
C GLU A 169 -26.65 23.73 17.29
N ARG A 170 -25.38 23.84 16.87
CA ARG A 170 -24.90 23.31 15.58
C ARG A 170 -24.08 22.04 15.75
N ILE A 171 -24.61 20.95 15.22
CA ILE A 171 -23.96 19.63 15.19
C ILE A 171 -23.04 19.53 13.98
N THR A 172 -21.83 19.00 14.18
CA THR A 172 -20.87 18.70 13.12
C THR A 172 -20.24 17.33 13.29
N LEU A 173 -19.91 16.70 12.16
CA LEU A 173 -19.11 15.49 12.09
C LEU A 173 -17.63 15.78 12.37
N GLY A 174 -16.95 14.86 13.02
CA GLY A 174 -15.53 14.94 13.38
C GLY A 174 -14.59 14.45 12.27
N ASP A 175 -13.46 13.87 12.67
CA ASP A 175 -12.43 13.38 11.75
C ASP A 175 -12.94 12.21 10.88
N CYS A 176 -12.52 12.20 9.62
CA CYS A 176 -12.78 11.11 8.69
C CYS A 176 -11.57 10.78 7.80
N VAL A 177 -10.38 11.31 8.13
CA VAL A 177 -9.19 11.23 7.24
C VAL A 177 -7.95 10.63 7.90
N SER A 178 -7.90 10.55 9.23
CA SER A 178 -6.70 10.06 9.95
C SER A 178 -6.43 8.55 9.80
N GLN A 179 -7.36 7.82 9.20
CA GLN A 179 -7.34 6.36 9.09
C GLN A 179 -8.14 5.87 7.87
N PRO A 180 -8.04 4.58 7.49
CA PRO A 180 -8.85 4.00 6.43
C PRO A 180 -10.36 4.16 6.68
N PRO A 181 -11.17 4.26 5.62
CA PRO A 181 -12.61 4.43 5.76
C PRO A 181 -13.23 3.28 6.58
N ALA A 182 -14.14 3.62 7.49
CA ALA A 182 -14.85 2.68 8.37
C ALA A 182 -13.98 1.84 9.31
N PHE A 183 -12.67 2.10 9.41
CA PHE A 183 -11.77 1.33 10.28
C PHE A 183 -12.20 1.36 11.75
N ASP A 184 -12.55 2.54 12.26
CA ASP A 184 -12.99 2.72 13.65
C ASP A 184 -14.51 2.77 13.81
N GLN A 185 -15.27 2.55 12.72
CA GLN A 185 -16.71 2.62 12.78
C GLN A 185 -17.24 1.37 13.51
N PRO A 186 -18.01 1.50 14.60
CA PRO A 186 -18.56 0.35 15.29
C PRO A 186 -19.58 -0.39 14.42
N LEU A 187 -19.66 -1.73 14.53
CA LEU A 187 -20.55 -2.57 13.68
C LEU A 187 -22.02 -2.14 13.70
N VAL A 188 -22.48 -1.53 14.80
CA VAL A 188 -23.86 -1.01 14.91
C VAL A 188 -24.17 0.04 13.83
N PHE A 189 -23.20 0.86 13.44
CA PHE A 189 -23.33 1.89 12.40
C PHE A 189 -23.02 1.40 10.99
N GLU A 190 -22.59 0.14 10.83
CA GLU A 190 -22.29 -0.44 9.51
C GLU A 190 -23.45 -1.29 9.00
N THR A 191 -23.59 -1.34 7.68
CA THR A 191 -24.49 -2.26 6.97
C THR A 191 -24.12 -3.71 7.27
N VAL A 192 -25.01 -4.66 6.97
CA VAL A 192 -24.72 -6.09 7.19
C VAL A 192 -23.48 -6.52 6.39
N GLU A 193 -23.38 -6.06 5.14
CA GLU A 193 -22.29 -6.38 4.23
C GLU A 193 -20.95 -5.83 4.74
N SER A 194 -20.91 -4.55 5.12
CA SER A 194 -19.68 -3.94 5.66
C SER A 194 -19.34 -4.48 7.05
N GLY A 195 -20.35 -4.80 7.86
CA GLY A 195 -20.19 -5.44 9.18
C GLY A 195 -19.65 -6.88 9.11
N MET A 196 -19.79 -7.58 7.98
CA MET A 196 -19.18 -8.89 7.76
C MET A 196 -17.68 -8.82 7.44
N ALA A 197 -17.20 -7.68 6.93
CA ALA A 197 -15.80 -7.48 6.59
C ALA A 197 -14.96 -7.19 7.84
N ASN A 198 -13.67 -7.52 7.78
CA ASN A 198 -12.71 -7.07 8.79
C ASN A 198 -12.70 -5.53 8.80
N PRO A 199 -12.62 -4.84 9.97
CA PRO A 199 -12.73 -3.38 10.04
C PRO A 199 -11.78 -2.63 9.09
N VAL A 200 -10.54 -3.10 8.97
CA VAL A 200 -9.53 -2.53 8.06
C VAL A 200 -9.75 -2.83 6.58
N ALA A 201 -10.69 -3.71 6.26
CA ALA A 201 -11.00 -4.21 4.93
C ALA A 201 -12.43 -3.85 4.47
N ARG A 202 -13.07 -2.87 5.13
CA ARG A 202 -14.43 -2.42 4.81
C ARG A 202 -14.54 -1.56 3.57
N GLY A 203 -13.44 -0.94 3.14
CA GLY A 203 -13.41 -0.12 1.93
C GLY A 203 -14.09 1.24 2.09
N SER A 204 -14.00 2.03 1.03
CA SER A 204 -14.58 3.38 0.95
C SER A 204 -16.10 3.35 0.97
N GLY A 205 -16.72 2.22 0.60
CA GLY A 205 -18.17 2.07 0.56
C GLY A 205 -18.81 3.10 -0.37
N THR A 206 -20.09 3.34 -0.15
CA THR A 206 -20.92 4.25 -0.95
C THR A 206 -21.55 5.32 -0.06
N PHE A 207 -22.14 6.35 -0.66
CA PHE A 207 -22.90 7.35 0.09
C PHE A 207 -24.10 6.74 0.84
N SER A 208 -24.62 5.60 0.36
CA SER A 208 -25.67 4.82 1.03
C SER A 208 -25.24 4.32 2.41
N ASP A 209 -23.95 4.03 2.60
CA ASP A 209 -23.42 3.59 3.90
C ASP A 209 -23.37 4.75 4.93
N ASP A 210 -23.11 5.97 4.46
CA ASP A 210 -23.20 7.18 5.30
C ASP A 210 -24.66 7.48 5.69
N LEU A 211 -25.60 7.28 4.77
CA LEU A 211 -27.03 7.41 5.04
C LEU A 211 -27.53 6.35 6.05
N TYR A 212 -27.07 5.10 5.92
CA TYR A 212 -27.32 4.06 6.91
C TYR A 212 -26.78 4.47 8.29
N SER A 213 -25.52 4.92 8.34
CA SER A 213 -24.87 5.39 9.57
C SER A 213 -25.62 6.57 10.22
N LEU A 214 -26.16 7.47 9.40
CA LEU A 214 -27.03 8.58 9.85
C LEU A 214 -28.34 8.04 10.45
N GLY A 215 -28.98 7.05 9.84
CA GLY A 215 -30.17 6.41 10.37
C GLY A 215 -29.94 5.82 11.77
N VAL A 216 -28.83 5.10 11.97
CA VAL A 216 -28.44 4.56 13.28
C VAL A 216 -28.14 5.69 14.26
N THR A 217 -27.47 6.74 13.81
CA THR A 217 -27.18 7.94 14.62
C THR A 217 -28.46 8.60 15.11
N ILE A 218 -29.47 8.76 14.26
CA ILE A 218 -30.78 9.32 14.63
C ILE A 218 -31.45 8.50 15.73
N ILE A 219 -31.38 7.16 15.66
CA ILE A 219 -31.92 6.29 16.73
C ILE A 219 -31.23 6.59 18.07
N PHE A 220 -29.90 6.71 18.09
CA PHE A 220 -29.18 7.03 19.32
C PHE A 220 -29.62 8.39 19.87
N LEU A 221 -29.80 9.39 19.00
CA LEU A 221 -30.22 10.75 19.39
C LEU A 221 -31.66 10.82 19.92
N LEU A 222 -32.56 10.01 19.36
CA LEU A 222 -33.94 9.88 19.81
C LEU A 222 -34.06 9.16 21.16
N LEU A 223 -33.25 8.12 21.36
CA LEU A 223 -33.31 7.31 22.58
C LEU A 223 -32.41 7.84 23.70
N GLY A 224 -31.39 8.64 23.38
CA GLY A 224 -30.39 9.13 24.33
C GLY A 224 -29.42 8.05 24.83
N ARG A 225 -29.40 6.88 24.18
CA ARG A 225 -28.61 5.69 24.57
C ARG A 225 -28.37 4.78 23.37
N ASN A 226 -27.48 3.81 23.53
CA ASN A 226 -27.34 2.69 22.60
C ASN A 226 -28.36 1.58 22.93
N PRO A 227 -29.37 1.32 22.06
CA PRO A 227 -30.43 0.33 22.35
C PRO A 227 -29.92 -1.11 22.36
N VAL A 228 -28.77 -1.38 21.73
CA VAL A 228 -28.20 -2.73 21.58
C VAL A 228 -26.88 -2.89 22.34
N ALA A 229 -26.64 -2.07 23.37
CA ALA A 229 -25.41 -2.12 24.18
C ALA A 229 -25.15 -3.47 24.89
N HIS A 230 -26.18 -4.30 25.02
CA HIS A 230 -26.14 -5.62 25.64
C HIS A 230 -25.70 -6.73 24.67
N LEU A 231 -25.66 -6.46 23.37
CA LEU A 231 -25.24 -7.42 22.34
C LEU A 231 -23.75 -7.25 22.05
N ASP A 232 -23.06 -8.37 21.89
CA ASP A 232 -21.76 -8.36 21.24
C ASP A 232 -21.89 -8.20 19.71
N GLU A 233 -20.78 -7.96 19.02
CA GLU A 233 -20.78 -7.74 17.56
C GLU A 233 -21.30 -8.94 16.76
N GLU A 234 -21.05 -10.17 17.22
CA GLU A 234 -21.50 -11.38 16.53
C GLU A 234 -23.01 -11.56 16.67
N GLN A 235 -23.55 -11.36 17.86
CA GLN A 235 -24.98 -11.38 18.15
C GLN A 235 -25.70 -10.28 17.39
N LEU A 236 -25.13 -9.07 17.37
CA LEU A 236 -25.70 -7.95 16.63
C LEU A 236 -25.76 -8.22 15.13
N LEU A 237 -24.66 -8.67 14.52
CA LEU A 237 -24.63 -9.02 13.10
C LEU A 237 -25.64 -10.14 12.79
N LYS A 238 -25.71 -11.16 13.65
CA LYS A 238 -26.68 -12.24 13.52
C LYS A 238 -28.13 -11.72 13.57
N GLN A 239 -28.46 -10.85 14.52
CA GLN A 239 -29.81 -10.29 14.62
C GLN A 239 -30.14 -9.41 13.42
N LYS A 240 -29.20 -8.57 12.94
CA LYS A 240 -29.39 -7.79 11.70
C LYS A 240 -29.71 -8.71 10.51
N ILE A 241 -28.98 -9.81 10.35
CA ILE A 241 -29.25 -10.80 9.27
C ILE A 241 -30.63 -11.45 9.44
N GLN A 242 -31.04 -11.81 10.66
CA GLN A 242 -32.25 -12.60 10.90
C GLN A 242 -33.54 -11.76 10.92
N GLN A 243 -33.47 -10.54 11.44
CA GLN A 243 -34.64 -9.71 11.77
C GLN A 243 -34.68 -8.39 10.99
N GLY A 244 -33.55 -8.01 10.39
CA GLY A 244 -33.33 -6.75 9.71
C GLY A 244 -32.80 -5.66 10.65
N SER A 245 -31.93 -4.79 10.11
CA SER A 245 -31.26 -3.72 10.86
C SER A 245 -32.22 -2.80 11.62
N TYR A 246 -33.29 -2.35 10.97
CA TYR A 246 -34.30 -1.50 11.61
C TYR A 246 -34.91 -2.17 12.86
N ASN A 247 -35.37 -3.41 12.72
CA ASN A 247 -36.04 -4.15 13.79
C ASN A 247 -35.08 -4.45 14.95
N THR A 248 -33.83 -4.81 14.64
CA THR A 248 -32.80 -5.04 15.65
C THR A 248 -32.47 -3.78 16.46
N LEU A 249 -32.45 -2.61 15.83
CA LEU A 249 -32.04 -1.36 16.49
C LEU A 249 -33.19 -0.66 17.22
N VAL A 250 -34.41 -0.70 16.67
CA VAL A 250 -35.59 -0.05 17.26
C VAL A 250 -36.29 -0.98 18.26
N GLY A 251 -36.37 -2.28 17.97
CA GLY A 251 -37.11 -3.24 18.79
C GLY A 251 -38.55 -2.80 19.03
N ASP A 252 -38.95 -2.77 20.30
CA ASP A 252 -40.29 -2.36 20.74
C ASP A 252 -40.41 -0.85 21.07
N GLU A 253 -39.38 -0.05 20.80
CA GLU A 253 -39.39 1.39 21.06
C GLU A 253 -40.46 2.10 20.22
N ARG A 254 -41.21 3.01 20.84
CA ARG A 254 -42.28 3.77 20.16
C ARG A 254 -41.74 5.06 19.58
N LEU A 255 -41.75 5.15 18.25
CA LEU A 255 -41.28 6.32 17.50
C LEU A 255 -42.43 7.00 16.75
N PRO A 256 -42.39 8.33 16.54
CA PRO A 256 -43.35 9.04 15.69
C PRO A 256 -43.38 8.51 14.26
N LEU A 257 -44.57 8.42 13.66
CA LEU A 257 -44.76 7.88 12.31
C LEU A 257 -43.84 8.50 11.23
N PRO A 258 -43.60 9.83 11.19
CA PRO A 258 -42.68 10.40 10.21
C PRO A 258 -41.24 9.88 10.36
N LEU A 259 -40.78 9.68 11.59
CA LEU A 259 -39.44 9.17 11.88
C LEU A 259 -39.34 7.66 11.63
N VAL A 260 -40.44 6.91 11.81
CA VAL A 260 -40.52 5.49 11.42
C VAL A 260 -40.31 5.32 9.92
N GLU A 261 -40.96 6.16 9.09
CA GLU A 261 -40.79 6.14 7.64
C GLU A 261 -39.33 6.41 7.24
N LEU A 262 -38.75 7.48 7.80
CA LEU A 262 -37.34 7.85 7.60
C LEU A 262 -36.38 6.72 7.97
N LEU A 263 -36.51 6.18 9.19
CA LEU A 263 -35.60 5.16 9.70
C LEU A 263 -35.72 3.83 8.96
N ARG A 264 -36.92 3.43 8.53
CA ARG A 264 -37.08 2.25 7.66
C ARG A 264 -36.45 2.45 6.29
N GLY A 265 -36.48 3.68 5.77
CA GLY A 265 -35.78 4.10 4.57
C GLY A 265 -34.27 3.93 4.64
N LEU A 266 -33.67 4.55 5.66
CA LEU A 266 -32.22 4.58 5.85
C LEU A 266 -31.64 3.23 6.30
N LEU A 267 -32.40 2.44 7.04
CA LEU A 267 -31.95 1.16 7.61
C LEU A 267 -32.48 -0.05 6.85
N CYS A 268 -32.89 0.13 5.59
CA CYS A 268 -33.23 -0.98 4.71
C CYS A 268 -31.96 -1.78 4.37
N ASP A 269 -31.94 -3.08 4.67
CA ASP A 269 -30.76 -3.91 4.40
C ASP A 269 -30.56 -4.20 2.91
N ASP A 270 -31.63 -4.16 2.10
CA ASP A 270 -31.56 -4.28 0.64
C ASP A 270 -30.99 -2.98 0.04
N PRO A 271 -29.75 -2.98 -0.51
CA PRO A 271 -29.13 -1.75 -1.01
C PRO A 271 -29.88 -1.12 -2.17
N ASP A 272 -30.61 -1.91 -2.98
CA ASP A 272 -31.37 -1.41 -4.13
C ASP A 272 -32.65 -0.68 -3.72
N GLN A 273 -33.11 -0.88 -2.47
CA GLN A 273 -34.30 -0.25 -1.91
C GLN A 273 -33.99 0.77 -0.82
N ARG A 274 -32.76 0.78 -0.29
CA ARG A 274 -32.35 1.73 0.74
C ARG A 274 -32.44 3.15 0.19
N TRP A 275 -32.95 4.05 1.02
CA TRP A 275 -33.09 5.44 0.62
C TRP A 275 -31.74 6.05 0.23
N ASP A 276 -31.77 6.76 -0.89
CA ASP A 276 -30.72 7.64 -1.36
C ASP A 276 -30.98 9.08 -0.93
N ILE A 277 -30.13 9.99 -1.39
CA ILE A 277 -30.23 11.42 -1.09
C ILE A 277 -31.52 12.03 -1.67
N GLU A 278 -31.96 11.58 -2.84
CA GLU A 278 -33.17 12.09 -3.49
C GLU A 278 -34.42 11.73 -2.68
N SER A 279 -34.48 10.50 -2.18
CA SER A 279 -35.53 10.03 -1.27
C SER A 279 -35.61 10.89 -0.01
N LEU A 280 -34.46 11.22 0.58
CA LEU A 280 -34.38 12.10 1.75
C LEU A 280 -34.88 13.53 1.46
N ASP A 281 -34.55 14.09 0.29
CA ASP A 281 -35.03 15.42 -0.10
C ASP A 281 -36.55 15.45 -0.27
N LEU A 282 -37.12 14.42 -0.88
CA LEU A 282 -38.57 14.29 -1.00
C LEU A 282 -39.21 14.23 0.38
N TRP A 283 -38.67 13.43 1.30
CA TRP A 283 -39.17 13.35 2.67
C TRP A 283 -39.05 14.68 3.44
N LEU A 284 -37.92 15.38 3.34
CA LEU A 284 -37.71 16.70 3.94
C LEU A 284 -38.67 17.75 3.40
N SER A 285 -39.09 17.63 2.13
CA SER A 285 -40.12 18.49 1.52
C SER A 285 -41.56 18.17 1.97
N GLY A 286 -41.74 17.20 2.87
CA GLY A 286 -43.04 16.77 3.40
C GLY A 286 -43.77 15.75 2.53
N ARG A 287 -43.13 15.21 1.49
CA ARG A 287 -43.73 14.14 0.67
C ARG A 287 -43.60 12.80 1.37
N ARG A 288 -44.68 12.01 1.34
CA ARG A 288 -44.65 10.60 1.74
C ARG A 288 -44.08 9.77 0.59
N LEU A 289 -43.20 8.85 0.92
CA LEU A 289 -42.67 7.87 -0.01
C LEU A 289 -43.46 6.56 0.10
N SER A 290 -43.40 5.76 -0.95
CA SER A 290 -44.05 4.45 -0.94
C SER A 290 -43.47 3.58 0.18
N PRO A 291 -44.32 2.90 0.97
CA PRO A 291 -43.83 2.02 2.02
C PRO A 291 -42.90 0.95 1.47
N LEU A 292 -41.70 0.85 2.06
CA LEU A 292 -40.75 -0.21 1.73
C LEU A 292 -41.30 -1.57 2.18
N GLN A 293 -41.34 -2.52 1.25
CA GLN A 293 -41.64 -3.91 1.57
C GLN A 293 -40.32 -4.66 1.74
N SER A 294 -39.90 -4.84 3.00
CA SER A 294 -38.70 -5.62 3.32
C SER A 294 -38.83 -7.03 2.73
N ARG A 295 -37.99 -7.33 1.73
CA ARG A 295 -37.88 -8.68 1.15
C ARG A 295 -36.99 -9.51 2.07
N MET A 296 -37.55 -10.00 3.17
CA MET A 296 -36.83 -10.95 4.02
C MET A 296 -36.49 -12.20 3.21
N GLU A 297 -35.27 -12.73 3.40
CA GLU A 297 -34.85 -13.97 2.76
C GLU A 297 -35.79 -15.12 3.16
N LYS A 298 -36.17 -15.95 2.19
CA LYS A 298 -37.04 -17.11 2.44
C LYS A 298 -36.36 -18.05 3.44
N ARG A 299 -37.03 -18.30 4.56
CA ARG A 299 -36.58 -19.27 5.55
C ARG A 299 -36.88 -20.69 5.07
N ALA A 300 -35.92 -21.58 5.23
CA ALA A 300 -36.06 -22.99 4.90
C ALA A 300 -37.10 -23.68 5.80
N ALA A 301 -37.85 -24.63 5.24
CA ALA A 301 -38.81 -25.45 5.99
C ALA A 301 -38.15 -26.28 7.09
N ARG A 302 -36.89 -26.68 6.88
CA ARG A 302 -36.03 -27.34 7.87
C ARG A 302 -34.65 -26.71 7.85
N GLY A 303 -34.09 -26.42 9.03
CA GLY A 303 -32.75 -25.85 9.15
C GLY A 303 -31.64 -26.80 8.66
N PHE A 304 -30.54 -26.23 8.19
CA PHE A 304 -29.32 -26.96 7.87
C PHE A 304 -28.50 -27.18 9.15
N PRO A 305 -28.25 -28.43 9.59
CA PRO A 305 -27.40 -28.68 10.75
C PRO A 305 -25.93 -28.48 10.38
N PHE A 306 -25.25 -27.56 11.06
CA PHE A 306 -23.83 -27.28 10.87
C PHE A 306 -23.18 -26.84 12.18
N ASN A 307 -22.04 -27.45 12.53
CA ASN A 307 -21.25 -27.11 13.71
C ASN A 307 -22.09 -26.98 15.01
N GLY A 308 -22.95 -27.97 15.27
CA GLY A 308 -23.81 -28.03 16.47
C GLY A 308 -24.98 -27.05 16.49
N LYS A 309 -25.26 -26.32 15.40
CA LYS A 309 -26.38 -25.37 15.29
C LYS A 309 -27.22 -25.66 14.04
N GLU A 310 -28.47 -25.23 14.02
CA GLU A 310 -29.32 -25.26 12.83
C GLU A 310 -29.45 -23.87 12.21
N TYR A 311 -29.30 -23.79 10.89
CA TYR A 311 -29.36 -22.55 10.13
C TYR A 311 -30.57 -22.53 9.19
N GLY A 312 -31.40 -21.49 9.28
CA GLY A 312 -32.67 -21.42 8.56
C GLY A 312 -32.64 -20.65 7.24
N ASN A 313 -31.57 -19.91 6.94
CA ASN A 313 -31.46 -19.08 5.74
C ASN A 313 -30.04 -19.24 5.13
N CYS A 314 -29.87 -18.91 3.84
CA CYS A 314 -28.61 -19.15 3.16
C CYS A 314 -27.52 -18.18 3.65
N ARG A 315 -27.90 -16.92 3.94
CA ARG A 315 -26.99 -15.87 4.40
C ARG A 315 -26.28 -16.22 5.72
N GLU A 316 -27.04 -16.63 6.72
CA GLU A 316 -26.52 -17.05 8.03
C GLU A 316 -25.68 -18.32 7.91
N LEU A 317 -26.12 -19.30 7.12
CA LEU A 317 -25.34 -20.51 6.88
C LEU A 317 -24.00 -20.20 6.20
N ALA A 318 -23.99 -19.34 5.18
CA ALA A 318 -22.77 -18.94 4.49
C ALA A 318 -21.80 -18.23 5.43
N GLN A 319 -22.29 -17.36 6.31
CA GLN A 319 -21.45 -16.70 7.31
C GLN A 319 -20.86 -17.71 8.31
N ALA A 320 -21.65 -18.68 8.77
CA ALA A 320 -21.17 -19.72 9.67
C ALA A 320 -20.11 -20.63 9.01
N MET A 321 -20.33 -21.00 7.75
CA MET A 321 -19.39 -21.79 6.95
C MET A 321 -18.08 -21.03 6.67
N ALA A 322 -18.15 -19.73 6.36
CA ALA A 322 -16.97 -18.90 6.15
C ALA A 322 -16.07 -18.83 7.40
N LYS A 323 -16.66 -18.72 8.59
CA LYS A 323 -15.94 -18.75 9.87
C LYS A 323 -15.33 -20.13 10.20
N ASN A 324 -15.91 -21.20 9.67
CA ASN A 324 -15.50 -22.59 9.96
C ASN A 324 -15.11 -23.30 8.66
N TRP A 325 -14.12 -22.73 7.96
CA TRP A 325 -13.75 -23.09 6.59
C TRP A 325 -13.55 -24.59 6.36
N GLU A 326 -12.72 -25.24 7.18
CA GLU A 326 -12.43 -26.67 7.06
C GLU A 326 -13.67 -27.55 7.30
N LEU A 327 -14.53 -27.16 8.25
CA LEU A 327 -15.75 -27.90 8.56
C LEU A 327 -16.82 -27.72 7.48
N ALA A 328 -16.78 -26.63 6.72
CA ALA A 328 -17.73 -26.35 5.65
C ALA A 328 -17.48 -27.19 4.39
N ILE A 329 -16.24 -27.63 4.15
CA ILE A 329 -15.86 -28.38 2.94
C ILE A 329 -16.62 -29.71 2.80
N PRO A 330 -16.59 -30.64 3.79
CA PRO A 330 -17.23 -31.96 3.64
C PRO A 330 -18.73 -31.91 3.29
N PRO A 331 -19.60 -31.16 3.99
CA PRO A 331 -21.03 -31.16 3.66
C PRO A 331 -21.35 -30.57 2.28
N VAL A 332 -20.48 -29.71 1.73
CA VAL A 332 -20.62 -29.19 0.37
C VAL A 332 -20.22 -30.27 -0.65
N LEU A 333 -19.07 -30.93 -0.46
CA LEU A 333 -18.60 -31.99 -1.35
C LEU A 333 -19.51 -33.23 -1.36
N GLU A 334 -20.09 -33.57 -0.21
CA GLU A 334 -21.02 -34.70 -0.05
C GLU A 334 -22.42 -34.44 -0.60
N GLY A 335 -22.68 -33.25 -1.16
CA GLY A 335 -23.98 -32.88 -1.74
C GLY A 335 -25.08 -32.58 -0.70
N LYS A 336 -24.76 -32.50 0.59
CA LYS A 336 -25.74 -32.19 1.65
C LYS A 336 -26.31 -30.79 1.48
N LEU A 337 -25.46 -29.81 1.14
CA LEU A 337 -25.90 -28.44 0.89
C LEU A 337 -26.84 -28.35 -0.32
N GLU A 338 -26.50 -29.04 -1.43
CA GLU A 338 -27.35 -29.10 -2.62
C GLU A 338 -28.73 -29.66 -2.26
N LEU A 339 -28.77 -30.80 -1.56
CA LEU A 339 -30.02 -31.46 -1.20
C LEU A 339 -30.91 -30.56 -0.33
N TRP A 340 -30.31 -29.84 0.62
CA TRP A 340 -31.01 -28.89 1.47
C TRP A 340 -31.59 -27.72 0.69
N LEU A 341 -30.83 -27.14 -0.25
CA LEU A 341 -31.33 -26.07 -1.12
C LEU A 341 -32.53 -26.54 -1.95
N ARG A 342 -32.48 -27.75 -2.52
CA ARG A 342 -33.60 -28.30 -3.32
C ARG A 342 -34.85 -28.57 -2.49
N ARG A 343 -34.70 -29.17 -1.30
CA ARG A 343 -35.82 -29.73 -0.54
C ARG A 343 -36.37 -28.82 0.56
N ALA A 344 -35.50 -28.06 1.23
CA ALA A 344 -35.90 -27.27 2.39
C ALA A 344 -36.03 -25.78 2.04
N VAL A 345 -35.14 -25.23 1.21
CA VAL A 345 -35.24 -23.84 0.71
C VAL A 345 -36.17 -23.75 -0.51
N GLU A 346 -36.23 -24.83 -1.29
CA GLU A 346 -36.95 -24.94 -2.57
C GLU A 346 -36.34 -24.05 -3.67
N ASP A 347 -35.01 -23.97 -3.71
CA ASP A 347 -34.22 -23.23 -4.71
C ASP A 347 -33.42 -24.22 -5.58
N ALA A 348 -34.11 -24.83 -6.55
CA ALA A 348 -33.53 -25.85 -7.43
C ALA A 348 -32.49 -25.30 -8.40
N GLU A 349 -32.60 -24.01 -8.75
CA GLU A 349 -31.66 -23.30 -9.62
C GLU A 349 -30.31 -23.13 -8.90
N ARG A 350 -30.32 -22.51 -7.70
CA ARG A 350 -29.11 -22.32 -6.89
C ARG A 350 -28.44 -23.65 -6.55
N ALA A 351 -29.24 -24.66 -6.23
CA ALA A 351 -28.74 -26.02 -6.01
C ALA A 351 -28.00 -26.58 -7.24
N GLY A 352 -28.55 -26.40 -8.44
CA GLY A 352 -27.91 -26.84 -9.69
C GLY A 352 -26.58 -26.14 -9.94
N VAL A 353 -26.50 -24.83 -9.72
CA VAL A 353 -25.25 -24.06 -9.86
C VAL A 353 -24.18 -24.56 -8.88
N ILE A 354 -24.55 -24.81 -7.61
CA ILE A 354 -23.62 -25.34 -6.59
C ILE A 354 -23.14 -26.75 -6.95
N ALA A 355 -24.03 -27.64 -7.40
CA ALA A 355 -23.68 -28.98 -7.84
C ALA A 355 -22.64 -28.96 -8.97
N GLU A 356 -22.79 -28.04 -9.92
CA GLU A 356 -21.83 -27.85 -11.01
C GLU A 356 -20.48 -27.35 -10.49
N GLN A 357 -20.45 -26.40 -9.54
CA GLN A 357 -19.18 -25.95 -8.93
C GLN A 357 -18.45 -27.08 -8.20
N VAL A 358 -19.19 -27.93 -7.47
CA VAL A 358 -18.61 -29.11 -6.81
C VAL A 358 -18.03 -30.08 -7.84
N ARG A 359 -18.77 -30.36 -8.92
CA ARG A 359 -18.31 -31.23 -10.02
C ARG A 359 -17.04 -30.71 -10.69
N MET A 360 -16.97 -29.41 -10.98
CA MET A 360 -15.78 -28.77 -11.54
C MET A 360 -14.57 -28.91 -10.61
N ALA A 361 -14.75 -28.71 -9.31
CA ALA A 361 -13.68 -28.83 -8.33
C ALA A 361 -13.12 -30.25 -8.23
N LEU A 362 -13.99 -31.26 -8.21
CA LEU A 362 -13.61 -32.68 -8.18
C LEU A 362 -12.84 -33.13 -9.43
N ASN A 363 -13.12 -32.51 -10.57
CA ASN A 363 -12.48 -32.80 -11.86
C ASN A 363 -11.22 -31.95 -12.12
N SER A 364 -10.84 -31.05 -11.22
CA SER A 364 -9.65 -30.21 -11.41
C SER A 364 -8.35 -31.01 -11.26
N GLY A 365 -7.50 -30.99 -12.30
CA GLY A 365 -6.32 -31.84 -12.42
C GLY A 365 -5.05 -31.34 -11.69
N SER A 366 -5.02 -30.08 -11.25
CA SER A 366 -3.86 -29.48 -10.56
C SER A 366 -4.29 -28.86 -9.23
N ASP A 367 -3.47 -29.06 -8.19
CA ASP A 367 -3.67 -28.59 -6.81
C ASP A 367 -5.11 -28.74 -6.28
N LYS A 368 -5.49 -29.99 -5.97
CA LYS A 368 -6.84 -30.33 -5.47
C LYS A 368 -7.27 -29.49 -4.28
N ARG A 369 -6.33 -29.13 -3.39
CA ARG A 369 -6.66 -28.37 -2.18
C ARG A 369 -7.06 -26.94 -2.54
N ALA A 370 -6.27 -26.26 -3.36
CA ALA A 370 -6.60 -24.92 -3.83
C ALA A 370 -7.92 -24.90 -4.65
N GLY A 371 -8.16 -25.93 -5.46
CA GLY A 371 -9.42 -26.08 -6.20
C GLY A 371 -10.64 -26.18 -5.27
N VAL A 372 -10.54 -26.94 -4.18
CA VAL A 372 -11.59 -27.06 -3.16
C VAL A 372 -11.82 -25.73 -2.41
N ASP A 373 -10.76 -25.00 -2.08
CA ASP A 373 -10.89 -23.71 -1.42
C ASP A 373 -11.57 -22.66 -2.34
N LEU A 374 -11.22 -22.62 -3.62
CA LEU A 374 -11.90 -21.76 -4.60
C LEU A 374 -13.37 -22.15 -4.81
N MET A 375 -13.66 -23.46 -4.81
CA MET A 375 -15.03 -23.96 -4.86
C MET A 375 -15.84 -23.49 -3.67
N LEU A 376 -15.33 -23.66 -2.45
CA LEU A 376 -16.05 -23.21 -1.25
C LEU A 376 -16.27 -21.70 -1.30
N CYS A 377 -15.26 -20.91 -1.67
CA CYS A 377 -15.41 -19.46 -1.87
C CYS A 377 -16.57 -19.13 -2.80
N LYS A 378 -16.65 -19.78 -3.97
CA LYS A 378 -17.70 -19.55 -4.96
C LYS A 378 -19.07 -20.01 -4.47
N VAL A 379 -19.14 -21.14 -3.76
CA VAL A 379 -20.38 -21.61 -3.11
C VAL A 379 -20.89 -20.59 -2.10
N LEU A 380 -20.01 -20.01 -1.27
CA LEU A 380 -20.39 -18.99 -0.30
C LEU A 380 -20.89 -17.70 -0.97
N ILE A 381 -20.29 -17.29 -2.09
CA ILE A 381 -20.74 -16.16 -2.91
C ILE A 381 -22.13 -16.45 -3.51
N ILE A 382 -22.39 -17.68 -3.96
CA ILE A 382 -23.71 -18.07 -4.48
C ILE A 382 -24.78 -18.06 -3.37
N LEU A 383 -24.43 -18.49 -2.15
CA LEU A 383 -25.37 -18.50 -1.02
C LEU A 383 -25.72 -17.08 -0.53
N ASP A 384 -24.74 -16.19 -0.48
CA ASP A 384 -24.93 -14.77 -0.13
C ASP A 384 -24.18 -13.89 -1.14
N PRO A 385 -24.87 -13.47 -2.22
CA PRO A 385 -24.28 -12.62 -3.24
C PRO A 385 -23.89 -11.23 -2.72
N THR A 386 -24.54 -10.74 -1.67
CA THR A 386 -24.28 -9.39 -1.13
C THR A 386 -23.05 -9.33 -0.21
N ALA A 387 -22.57 -10.49 0.27
CA ALA A 387 -21.42 -10.55 1.17
C ALA A 387 -20.13 -9.95 0.56
N PRO A 388 -19.21 -9.48 1.42
CA PRO A 388 -17.82 -9.24 1.02
C PRO A 388 -17.15 -10.52 0.49
N ILE A 389 -15.95 -10.38 -0.08
CA ILE A 389 -15.08 -11.51 -0.38
C ILE A 389 -14.80 -12.26 0.92
N ARG A 390 -14.98 -13.58 0.93
CA ARG A 390 -14.71 -14.46 2.08
C ARG A 390 -13.82 -15.62 1.66
N TYR A 391 -12.58 -15.65 2.16
CA TYR A 391 -11.59 -16.66 1.79
C TYR A 391 -10.66 -17.00 2.96
N LYS A 392 -10.74 -18.24 3.47
CA LYS A 392 -9.86 -18.75 4.55
C LYS A 392 -9.73 -17.81 5.76
N GLY A 393 -10.85 -17.28 6.24
CA GLY A 393 -10.90 -16.35 7.38
C GLY A 393 -10.61 -14.88 7.05
N PHE A 394 -10.25 -14.56 5.80
CA PHE A 394 -10.17 -13.18 5.33
C PHE A 394 -11.51 -12.73 4.75
N ASN A 395 -12.07 -11.66 5.32
CA ASN A 395 -13.33 -11.05 4.88
C ASN A 395 -13.08 -9.59 4.49
N ALA A 396 -13.31 -9.23 3.22
CA ALA A 396 -13.01 -7.90 2.71
C ALA A 396 -13.94 -7.46 1.59
N MET A 397 -14.29 -6.17 1.62
CA MET A 397 -14.79 -5.53 0.40
C MET A 397 -13.65 -5.42 -0.61
N PRO A 398 -13.91 -5.53 -1.92
CA PRO A 398 -12.84 -5.48 -2.92
C PRO A 398 -12.00 -4.18 -2.85
N ASP A 399 -12.61 -3.04 -2.52
CA ASP A 399 -11.97 -1.72 -2.34
C ASP A 399 -11.32 -1.56 -0.97
N GLY A 400 -11.63 -2.43 0.00
CA GLY A 400 -10.97 -2.52 1.29
C GLY A 400 -9.67 -3.34 1.28
N PHE A 401 -9.38 -4.06 0.20
CA PHE A 401 -8.22 -4.95 0.12
C PHE A 401 -6.89 -4.21 0.31
N GLY A 402 -6.75 -3.01 -0.26
CA GLY A 402 -5.54 -2.19 -0.16
C GLY A 402 -5.20 -1.83 1.28
N SER A 403 -6.19 -1.36 2.05
CA SER A 403 -6.01 -1.01 3.47
C SER A 403 -5.68 -2.23 4.32
N ALA A 404 -6.28 -3.39 4.02
CA ALA A 404 -5.96 -4.64 4.70
C ALA A 404 -4.52 -5.10 4.42
N LEU A 405 -4.06 -4.99 3.18
CA LEU A 405 -2.68 -5.29 2.81
C LEU A 405 -1.70 -4.37 3.55
N ALA A 406 -1.99 -3.07 3.60
CA ALA A 406 -1.19 -2.09 4.33
C ALA A 406 -1.06 -2.44 5.81
N ALA A 407 -2.18 -2.79 6.46
CA ALA A 407 -2.17 -3.15 7.88
C ALA A 407 -1.38 -4.42 8.18
N VAL A 408 -1.53 -5.47 7.35
CA VAL A 408 -0.77 -6.73 7.51
C VAL A 408 0.73 -6.48 7.33
N MET A 409 1.12 -5.70 6.32
CA MET A 409 2.53 -5.39 6.07
C MET A 409 3.13 -4.51 7.16
N ALA A 410 2.40 -3.50 7.65
CA ALA A 410 2.86 -2.64 8.75
C ALA A 410 3.10 -3.42 10.04
N GLN A 411 2.23 -4.39 10.36
CA GLN A 411 2.35 -5.25 11.52
C GLN A 411 3.38 -6.38 11.35
N LYS A 412 4.05 -6.47 10.19
CA LYS A 412 4.92 -7.60 9.80
C LYS A 412 4.20 -8.96 9.95
N GLY A 413 2.89 -8.97 9.70
CA GLY A 413 2.06 -10.17 9.73
C GLY A 413 2.29 -11.08 8.53
N ASP A 414 1.63 -12.23 8.53
CA ASP A 414 1.71 -13.19 7.44
C ASP A 414 0.93 -12.71 6.20
N SER A 415 1.66 -12.26 5.18
CA SER A 415 1.09 -11.74 3.93
C SER A 415 0.81 -12.83 2.88
N ARG A 416 1.10 -14.11 3.17
CA ARG A 416 0.92 -15.22 2.21
C ARG A 416 -0.52 -15.37 1.76
N LEU A 417 -1.49 -15.18 2.65
CA LEU A 417 -2.90 -15.25 2.31
C LEU A 417 -3.31 -14.15 1.32
N MET A 418 -2.78 -12.92 1.50
CA MET A 418 -3.03 -11.81 0.56
C MET A 418 -2.47 -12.12 -0.83
N ALA A 419 -1.25 -12.65 -0.89
CA ALA A 419 -0.64 -13.09 -2.15
C ALA A 419 -1.45 -14.21 -2.82
N GLU A 420 -1.91 -15.20 -2.04
CA GLU A 420 -2.74 -16.30 -2.54
C GLU A 420 -4.05 -15.79 -3.14
N ILE A 421 -4.77 -14.88 -2.46
CA ILE A 421 -6.03 -14.28 -2.94
C ILE A 421 -5.84 -13.65 -4.33
N ILE A 422 -4.76 -12.87 -4.52
CA ILE A 422 -4.44 -12.20 -5.78
C ILE A 422 -4.08 -13.24 -6.86
N LEU A 423 -3.11 -14.13 -6.59
CA LEU A 423 -2.62 -15.10 -7.57
C LEU A 423 -3.72 -16.05 -8.05
N ARG A 424 -4.60 -16.47 -7.13
CA ARG A 424 -5.70 -17.39 -7.42
C ARG A 424 -6.93 -16.70 -8.02
N GLY A 425 -6.95 -15.37 -8.13
CA GLY A 425 -8.06 -14.64 -8.73
C GLY A 425 -9.35 -14.70 -7.90
N VAL A 426 -9.25 -14.79 -6.57
CA VAL A 426 -10.41 -14.83 -5.68
C VAL A 426 -11.35 -13.63 -5.87
N PRO A 427 -10.87 -12.38 -6.05
CA PRO A 427 -11.74 -11.23 -6.30
C PRO A 427 -12.57 -11.36 -7.59
N SER A 428 -12.04 -11.99 -8.64
CA SER A 428 -12.78 -12.21 -9.90
C SER A 428 -14.06 -13.05 -9.66
N LEU A 429 -14.01 -14.03 -8.75
CA LEU A 429 -15.20 -14.81 -8.37
C LEU A 429 -16.31 -13.92 -7.79
N TRP A 430 -15.94 -12.85 -7.09
CA TRP A 430 -16.90 -11.91 -6.51
C TRP A 430 -17.49 -10.98 -7.57
N PHE A 431 -16.68 -10.50 -8.53
CA PHE A 431 -17.14 -9.65 -9.63
C PHE A 431 -18.05 -10.42 -10.61
N GLU A 432 -17.70 -11.65 -10.97
CA GLU A 432 -18.52 -12.53 -11.82
C GLU A 432 -19.92 -12.79 -11.26
N ALA A 433 -20.07 -12.76 -9.92
CA ALA A 433 -21.33 -13.03 -9.25
C ALA A 433 -22.26 -11.80 -9.13
N ARG A 434 -21.83 -10.61 -9.56
CA ARG A 434 -22.66 -9.40 -9.50
C ARG A 434 -23.81 -9.51 -10.51
N LYS A 435 -25.04 -9.28 -10.05
CA LYS A 435 -26.23 -9.29 -10.93
C LYS A 435 -26.31 -8.07 -11.85
N SER A 436 -25.78 -6.94 -11.37
CA SER A 436 -25.85 -5.65 -12.04
C SER A 436 -24.45 -5.21 -12.46
N TYR A 437 -24.35 -4.67 -13.67
CA TYR A 437 -23.13 -4.04 -14.15
C TYR A 437 -22.92 -2.70 -13.44
N LEU A 438 -21.76 -2.54 -12.82
CA LEU A 438 -21.29 -1.28 -12.25
C LEU A 438 -19.91 -0.99 -12.84
N PRO A 439 -19.68 0.18 -13.47
CA PRO A 439 -18.39 0.53 -14.08
C PRO A 439 -17.21 0.39 -13.11
N ASP A 440 -17.40 0.79 -11.85
CA ASP A 440 -16.37 0.72 -10.80
C ASP A 440 -15.91 -0.73 -10.56
N ASN A 441 -16.82 -1.71 -10.62
CA ASN A 441 -16.45 -3.12 -10.47
C ASN A 441 -15.52 -3.58 -11.60
N SER A 442 -15.76 -3.15 -12.83
CA SER A 442 -14.89 -3.50 -13.97
C SER A 442 -13.50 -2.88 -13.86
N LEU A 443 -13.41 -1.64 -13.36
CA LEU A 443 -12.13 -0.98 -13.08
C LEU A 443 -11.36 -1.75 -12.01
N MET A 444 -12.02 -2.08 -10.89
CA MET A 444 -11.41 -2.82 -9.80
C MET A 444 -10.95 -4.23 -10.21
N GLU A 445 -11.73 -4.92 -11.04
CA GLU A 445 -11.32 -6.21 -11.61
C GLU A 445 -10.09 -6.07 -12.52
N GLY A 446 -10.01 -4.98 -13.30
CA GLY A 446 -8.80 -4.59 -14.03
C GLY A 446 -7.59 -4.45 -13.11
N ASN A 447 -7.74 -3.68 -12.03
CA ASN A 447 -6.67 -3.46 -11.05
C ASN A 447 -6.19 -4.79 -10.45
N PHE A 448 -7.09 -5.70 -10.05
CA PHE A 448 -6.68 -7.01 -9.52
C PHE A 448 -5.92 -7.87 -10.54
N ARG A 449 -6.21 -7.75 -11.85
CA ARG A 449 -5.42 -8.42 -12.90
C ARG A 449 -4.01 -7.83 -12.99
N GLU A 450 -3.86 -6.52 -12.86
CA GLU A 450 -2.55 -5.86 -12.81
C GLU A 450 -1.76 -6.27 -11.55
N LEU A 451 -2.41 -6.29 -10.37
CA LEU A 451 -1.78 -6.79 -9.13
C LEU A 451 -1.22 -8.21 -9.31
N LYS A 452 -1.99 -9.08 -9.97
CA LYS A 452 -1.53 -10.44 -10.27
C LYS A 452 -0.30 -10.43 -11.18
N ALA A 453 -0.25 -9.56 -12.19
CA ALA A 453 0.90 -9.42 -13.08
C ALA A 453 2.14 -8.86 -12.34
N TYR A 454 1.97 -7.98 -11.38
CA TYR A 454 3.06 -7.50 -10.53
C TYR A 454 3.55 -8.58 -9.56
N LEU A 455 2.65 -9.41 -9.04
CA LEU A 455 3.00 -10.42 -8.04
C LEU A 455 3.71 -11.65 -8.64
N THR A 456 3.51 -11.94 -9.92
CA THR A 456 4.21 -13.05 -10.62
C THR A 456 5.67 -12.71 -10.97
N GLN A 457 6.05 -11.43 -10.96
CA GLN A 457 7.40 -10.99 -11.23
C GLN A 457 8.25 -10.94 -9.96
N THR A 458 9.49 -11.43 -10.03
CA THR A 458 10.41 -11.54 -8.87
C THR A 458 11.39 -10.38 -8.75
N ALA A 459 11.56 -9.60 -9.83
CA ALA A 459 12.48 -8.47 -9.88
C ALA A 459 12.17 -7.40 -8.82
N MET A 460 13.15 -6.57 -8.51
CA MET A 460 12.94 -5.38 -7.67
C MET A 460 11.93 -4.46 -8.35
N GLY A 461 11.00 -3.89 -7.59
CA GLY A 461 9.92 -3.07 -8.14
C GLY A 461 8.60 -3.79 -8.35
N PHE A 462 8.59 -5.10 -8.11
CA PHE A 462 7.44 -5.99 -8.24
C PHE A 462 7.15 -6.73 -6.93
N GLY A 463 6.13 -7.59 -6.93
CA GLY A 463 5.70 -8.33 -5.75
C GLY A 463 4.64 -7.60 -4.92
N LEU A 464 4.53 -8.01 -3.65
CA LEU A 464 3.53 -7.45 -2.73
C LEU A 464 3.81 -5.98 -2.40
N GLU A 465 5.07 -5.55 -2.41
CA GLU A 465 5.44 -4.15 -2.19
C GLU A 465 4.87 -3.26 -3.29
N ARG A 466 4.88 -3.72 -4.55
CA ARG A 466 4.25 -2.99 -5.66
C ARG A 466 2.74 -2.94 -5.49
N CYS A 467 2.12 -4.08 -5.17
CA CYS A 467 0.69 -4.16 -4.91
C CYS A 467 0.25 -3.22 -3.76
N LEU A 468 1.06 -3.10 -2.71
CA LEU A 468 0.80 -2.20 -1.58
C LEU A 468 0.66 -0.75 -2.05
N TYR A 469 1.60 -0.27 -2.88
CA TYR A 469 1.60 1.11 -3.33
C TYR A 469 0.56 1.39 -4.41
N GLU A 470 0.30 0.45 -5.32
CA GLU A 470 -0.76 0.57 -6.34
C GLU A 470 -2.16 0.63 -5.70
N MET A 471 -2.38 -0.13 -4.61
CA MET A 471 -3.68 -0.15 -3.93
C MET A 471 -3.86 0.98 -2.90
N ASN A 472 -2.80 1.73 -2.60
CA ASN A 472 -2.83 2.78 -1.58
C ASN A 472 -2.01 3.98 -2.04
N ASP A 473 -2.60 4.86 -2.86
CA ASP A 473 -1.96 6.07 -3.41
C ASP A 473 -1.25 6.94 -2.36
N SER A 474 -1.81 6.97 -1.16
CA SER A 474 -1.36 7.83 -0.05
C SER A 474 -0.41 7.14 0.92
N MET A 475 -0.06 5.87 0.67
CA MET A 475 0.86 5.13 1.51
C MET A 475 2.28 5.68 1.36
N PRO A 476 2.96 6.08 2.45
CA PRO A 476 4.34 6.49 2.37
C PRO A 476 5.25 5.31 2.04
N CYS A 477 6.38 5.57 1.39
CA CYS A 477 7.41 4.55 1.17
C CYS A 477 7.86 3.97 2.53
N GLN A 478 7.91 2.64 2.62
CA GLN A 478 8.17 1.89 3.86
C GLN A 478 9.65 1.48 4.00
N SER A 479 10.50 1.97 3.10
CA SER A 479 11.93 1.65 3.10
C SER A 479 12.61 2.24 4.33
N GLN A 480 13.39 1.39 5.01
CA GLN A 480 14.24 1.83 6.12
C GLN A 480 15.41 2.72 5.66
N LEU A 481 15.72 2.73 4.36
CA LEU A 481 16.77 3.58 3.79
C LEU A 481 16.43 5.07 3.88
N LEU A 482 15.15 5.42 4.04
CA LEU A 482 14.66 6.79 4.18
C LEU A 482 14.79 7.33 5.61
N GLY A 483 15.12 6.48 6.60
CA GLY A 483 15.30 6.88 7.98
C GLY A 483 14.06 7.53 8.58
N GLU A 484 14.17 8.81 8.92
CA GLU A 484 13.13 9.60 9.59
C GLU A 484 12.14 10.27 8.63
N GLU A 485 12.36 10.16 7.33
CA GLU A 485 11.58 10.84 6.29
C GLU A 485 10.22 10.17 6.01
N TYR A 486 9.25 10.96 5.56
CA TYR A 486 7.90 10.50 5.21
C TYR A 486 7.62 10.87 3.75
N VAL A 487 7.83 9.92 2.85
CA VAL A 487 7.77 10.12 1.39
C VAL A 487 6.46 9.58 0.84
N VAL A 488 5.56 10.45 0.38
CA VAL A 488 4.27 10.07 -0.24
C VAL A 488 4.29 10.30 -1.75
N GLU A 489 4.99 11.33 -2.20
CA GLU A 489 5.12 11.68 -3.62
C GLU A 489 6.51 11.35 -4.15
N LEU A 490 6.61 10.97 -5.42
CA LEU A 490 7.90 10.61 -6.04
C LEU A 490 8.94 11.73 -5.99
N LYS A 491 8.51 12.99 -6.06
CA LYS A 491 9.40 14.17 -5.99
C LYS A 491 10.12 14.30 -4.64
N GLU A 492 9.60 13.67 -3.60
CA GLU A 492 10.14 13.72 -2.24
C GLU A 492 11.20 12.63 -2.02
N LEU A 493 11.26 11.62 -2.90
CA LEU A 493 12.12 10.45 -2.73
C LEU A 493 13.62 10.79 -2.74
N LEU A 494 14.10 11.50 -3.75
CA LEU A 494 15.53 11.84 -3.85
C LEU A 494 15.98 12.82 -2.75
N PRO A 495 15.21 13.88 -2.42
CA PRO A 495 15.48 14.69 -1.22
C PRO A 495 15.59 13.87 0.06
N ALA A 496 14.67 12.93 0.27
CA ALA A 496 14.67 12.07 1.45
C ALA A 496 15.88 11.14 1.50
N LEU A 497 16.25 10.53 0.36
CA LEU A 497 17.46 9.73 0.26
C LEU A 497 18.72 10.56 0.51
N ASN A 498 18.76 11.81 0.05
CA ASN A 498 19.87 12.72 0.32
C ASN A 498 19.96 13.08 1.81
N ALA A 499 18.83 13.38 2.45
CA ALA A 499 18.79 13.65 3.89
C ALA A 499 19.22 12.42 4.71
N ALA A 500 18.76 11.23 4.34
CA ALA A 500 19.18 9.98 4.94
C ALA A 500 20.69 9.75 4.74
N ALA A 501 21.20 9.91 3.51
CA ALA A 501 22.62 9.75 3.17
C ALA A 501 23.54 10.66 4.00
N ALA A 502 23.11 11.90 4.30
CA ALA A 502 23.89 12.83 5.11
C ALA A 502 24.10 12.35 6.56
N LYS A 503 23.22 11.48 7.07
CA LYS A 503 23.29 10.90 8.43
C LYS A 503 23.91 9.49 8.44
N ARG A 504 24.18 8.89 7.28
CA ARG A 504 24.67 7.51 7.18
C ARG A 504 26.19 7.44 7.36
N SER A 505 26.65 6.35 7.98
CA SER A 505 28.06 5.98 8.07
C SER A 505 28.50 4.95 7.03
N ASP A 506 27.58 4.11 6.51
CA ASP A 506 27.89 3.08 5.50
C ASP A 506 27.61 3.60 4.08
N ALA A 507 28.70 3.83 3.34
CA ALA A 507 28.69 4.31 1.96
C ALA A 507 28.61 3.18 0.91
N LYS A 508 28.62 1.90 1.32
CA LYS A 508 28.58 0.75 0.39
C LYS A 508 27.21 0.10 0.29
N THR A 509 26.27 0.44 1.17
CA THR A 509 24.89 -0.06 1.05
C THR A 509 24.29 0.41 -0.28
N TRP A 510 23.54 -0.47 -0.94
CA TRP A 510 22.77 -0.12 -2.12
C TRP A 510 21.58 0.81 -1.76
N PRO A 511 21.34 1.91 -2.49
CA PRO A 511 20.35 2.94 -2.11
C PRO A 511 18.92 2.64 -2.56
N VAL A 512 18.65 1.47 -3.15
CA VAL A 512 17.32 1.07 -3.62
C VAL A 512 16.98 -0.32 -3.11
N ASP A 513 16.09 -0.43 -2.13
CA ASP A 513 15.52 -1.72 -1.72
C ASP A 513 14.22 -2.05 -2.50
N ARG A 514 13.57 -3.16 -2.14
CA ARG A 514 12.32 -3.58 -2.77
C ARG A 514 11.20 -2.54 -2.60
N HIS A 515 11.14 -1.85 -1.46
CA HIS A 515 10.14 -0.81 -1.21
C HIS A 515 10.39 0.44 -2.04
N ILE A 516 11.64 0.91 -2.15
CA ILE A 516 11.97 2.05 -3.01
C ILE A 516 11.67 1.70 -4.47
N ALA A 517 12.11 0.55 -4.95
CA ALA A 517 11.84 0.11 -6.32
C ALA A 517 10.34 0.04 -6.61
N ALA A 518 9.57 -0.56 -5.70
CA ALA A 518 8.12 -0.69 -5.87
C ALA A 518 7.41 0.66 -5.81
N PHE A 519 7.86 1.55 -4.93
CA PHE A 519 7.33 2.91 -4.80
C PHE A 519 7.63 3.76 -6.04
N MET A 520 8.85 3.68 -6.57
CA MET A 520 9.21 4.33 -7.84
C MET A 520 8.28 3.85 -8.96
N GLY A 521 8.06 2.54 -9.05
CA GLY A 521 7.15 1.95 -10.00
C GLY A 521 5.72 2.49 -9.89
N ALA A 522 5.14 2.46 -8.69
CA ALA A 522 3.74 2.84 -8.45
C ALA A 522 3.49 4.36 -8.44
N ARG A 523 4.53 5.20 -8.44
CA ARG A 523 4.40 6.67 -8.39
C ARG A 523 4.97 7.37 -9.63
N ALA A 524 5.68 6.65 -10.50
CA ALA A 524 6.14 7.19 -11.76
C ALA A 524 4.96 7.41 -12.72
N ARG A 525 4.96 8.56 -13.41
CA ARG A 525 3.95 8.85 -14.45
C ARG A 525 4.20 8.11 -15.76
N SER A 526 5.43 7.65 -15.96
CA SER A 526 5.86 6.89 -17.13
C SER A 526 6.18 5.47 -16.72
N ASP A 527 5.95 4.52 -17.61
CA ASP A 527 6.37 3.13 -17.41
C ASP A 527 7.90 3.07 -17.28
N ILE A 528 8.35 2.55 -16.15
CA ILE A 528 9.76 2.33 -15.81
C ILE A 528 10.07 0.85 -15.55
N ASP A 529 9.13 -0.05 -15.81
CA ASP A 529 9.24 -1.46 -15.43
C ASP A 529 10.48 -2.13 -16.04
N ARG A 530 10.84 -1.77 -17.29
CA ARG A 530 12.10 -2.22 -17.91
C ARG A 530 13.33 -1.80 -17.11
N ASN A 531 13.38 -0.55 -16.64
CA ASN A 531 14.47 -0.04 -15.83
C ASN A 531 14.51 -0.72 -14.45
N LEU A 532 13.34 -1.02 -13.86
CA LEU A 532 13.23 -1.75 -12.59
C LEU A 532 13.77 -3.18 -12.72
N VAL A 533 13.44 -3.89 -13.80
CA VAL A 533 14.01 -5.23 -14.08
C VAL A 533 15.54 -5.16 -14.19
N GLN A 534 16.09 -4.13 -14.83
CA GLN A 534 17.53 -3.93 -14.98
C GLN A 534 18.26 -3.67 -13.64
N LEU A 535 17.56 -3.24 -12.59
CA LEU A 535 18.18 -3.13 -11.25
C LEU A 535 18.66 -4.47 -10.70
N ALA A 536 18.08 -5.58 -11.17
CA ALA A 536 18.45 -6.94 -10.78
C ALA A 536 19.43 -7.60 -11.79
N ASP A 537 20.03 -6.83 -12.71
CA ASP A 537 21.02 -7.36 -13.66
C ASP A 537 22.24 -7.92 -12.89
N PRO A 538 22.70 -9.15 -13.20
CA PRO A 538 23.82 -9.78 -12.50
C PRO A 538 25.15 -9.03 -12.73
N GLU A 539 25.25 -8.21 -13.77
CA GLU A 539 26.43 -7.37 -14.02
C GLU A 539 26.33 -6.06 -13.19
N PRO A 540 27.26 -5.83 -12.22
CA PRO A 540 27.16 -4.66 -11.33
C PRO A 540 27.24 -3.31 -12.05
N SER A 541 27.92 -3.25 -13.20
CA SER A 541 27.99 -2.05 -14.04
C SER A 541 26.62 -1.68 -14.61
N LYS A 542 25.87 -2.66 -15.13
CA LYS A 542 24.54 -2.47 -15.74
C LYS A 542 23.49 -2.11 -14.71
N SER A 543 23.43 -2.85 -13.59
CA SER A 543 22.48 -2.55 -12.52
C SER A 543 22.73 -1.17 -11.90
N LEU A 544 23.99 -0.74 -11.75
CA LEU A 544 24.31 0.62 -11.28
C LEU A 544 23.94 1.69 -12.31
N MET A 545 24.20 1.47 -13.59
CA MET A 545 23.78 2.41 -14.63
C MET A 545 22.26 2.53 -14.72
N ALA A 546 21.51 1.43 -14.52
CA ALA A 546 20.04 1.46 -14.47
C ALA A 546 19.53 2.29 -13.28
N MET A 547 20.15 2.14 -12.11
CA MET A 547 19.83 2.96 -10.93
C MET A 547 20.16 4.44 -11.14
N LEU A 548 21.35 4.74 -11.67
CA LEU A 548 21.76 6.11 -11.99
C LEU A 548 20.82 6.75 -13.01
N ASN A 549 20.38 6.01 -14.03
CA ASN A 549 19.40 6.48 -15.01
C ASN A 549 18.09 6.88 -14.31
N LEU A 550 17.52 6.00 -13.47
CA LEU A 550 16.29 6.30 -12.73
C LEU A 550 16.43 7.57 -11.88
N PHE A 551 17.51 7.68 -11.11
CA PHE A 551 17.76 8.86 -10.28
C PHE A 551 18.00 10.12 -11.12
N ALA A 552 18.74 10.03 -12.22
CA ALA A 552 18.96 11.15 -13.14
C ALA A 552 17.65 11.63 -13.77
N VAL A 553 16.81 10.72 -14.25
CA VAL A 553 15.49 11.06 -14.81
C VAL A 553 14.60 11.73 -13.77
N PHE A 554 14.57 11.22 -12.53
CA PHE A 554 13.78 11.82 -11.47
C PHE A 554 14.33 13.17 -11.02
N GLN A 555 15.64 13.31 -10.87
CA GLN A 555 16.26 14.61 -10.54
C GLN A 555 15.97 15.64 -11.63
N TYR A 556 16.13 15.26 -12.90
CA TYR A 556 15.87 16.15 -14.04
C TYR A 556 14.41 16.61 -14.10
N ARG A 557 13.45 15.69 -13.87
CA ARG A 557 12.01 16.00 -13.99
C ARG A 557 11.40 16.64 -12.75
N LEU A 558 11.89 16.29 -11.57
CA LEU A 558 11.24 16.61 -10.29
C LEU A 558 12.08 17.51 -9.38
N GLY A 559 13.38 17.66 -9.69
CA GLY A 559 14.34 18.36 -8.83
C GLY A 559 14.64 17.62 -7.53
N PRO A 560 15.36 18.26 -6.60
CA PRO A 560 16.07 19.53 -6.76
C PRO A 560 17.36 19.37 -7.59
N GLU A 561 17.93 20.49 -8.05
CA GLU A 561 19.14 20.51 -8.90
C GLU A 561 20.39 19.96 -8.20
N SER A 562 20.45 20.03 -6.87
CA SER A 562 21.63 19.60 -6.10
C SER A 562 21.25 18.67 -4.94
N LEU A 563 21.87 17.49 -4.92
CA LEU A 563 21.72 16.41 -3.95
C LEU A 563 23.11 15.88 -3.56
N PRO A 564 23.94 16.66 -2.82
CA PRO A 564 25.36 16.35 -2.62
C PRO A 564 25.61 15.06 -1.84
N ALA A 565 24.80 14.75 -0.82
CA ALA A 565 24.96 13.54 -0.02
C ALA A 565 24.53 12.29 -0.80
N LEU A 566 23.44 12.38 -1.58
CA LEU A 566 23.04 11.28 -2.46
C LEU A 566 24.05 11.07 -3.60
N ALA A 567 24.55 12.14 -4.21
CA ALA A 567 25.57 12.06 -5.25
C ALA A 567 26.87 11.44 -4.72
N ALA A 568 27.25 11.75 -3.47
CA ALA A 568 28.39 11.10 -2.82
C ALA A 568 28.13 9.61 -2.54
N TRP A 569 26.93 9.26 -2.08
CA TRP A 569 26.54 7.88 -1.80
C TRP A 569 26.49 7.02 -3.08
N VAL A 570 25.90 7.51 -4.16
CA VAL A 570 25.93 6.77 -5.43
C VAL A 570 27.34 6.79 -6.04
N GLY A 571 28.05 7.91 -5.87
CA GLY A 571 29.43 8.09 -6.31
C GLY A 571 30.42 7.10 -5.71
N SER A 572 30.23 6.64 -4.47
CA SER A 572 31.06 5.59 -3.87
C SER A 572 30.81 4.20 -4.47
N LEU A 573 29.72 4.02 -5.21
CA LEU A 573 29.34 2.75 -5.83
C LEU A 573 29.79 2.64 -7.30
N VAL A 574 30.27 3.71 -7.94
CA VAL A 574 30.59 3.75 -9.39
C VAL A 574 31.84 2.96 -9.80
N GLY A 575 32.59 2.40 -8.84
CA GLY A 575 33.80 1.62 -9.09
C GLY A 575 33.67 0.58 -10.22
N PRO A 576 32.66 -0.32 -10.20
CA PRO A 576 32.45 -1.31 -11.25
C PRO A 576 32.28 -0.72 -12.65
N VAL A 577 31.60 0.43 -12.76
CA VAL A 577 31.36 1.13 -14.04
C VAL A 577 32.65 1.75 -14.58
N VAL A 578 33.49 2.30 -13.71
CA VAL A 578 34.81 2.83 -14.09
C VAL A 578 35.74 1.69 -14.51
N THR A 579 35.78 0.59 -13.76
CA THR A 579 36.63 -0.56 -14.09
C THR A 579 36.21 -1.29 -15.37
N ALA A 580 34.97 -1.11 -15.83
CA ALA A 580 34.47 -1.70 -17.06
C ALA A 580 35.13 -1.11 -18.33
N PHE A 581 35.70 0.11 -18.27
CA PHE A 581 36.53 0.64 -19.37
C PHE A 581 37.87 -0.10 -19.41
N HIS A 582 38.39 -0.48 -20.57
CA HIS A 582 39.71 -1.09 -20.75
C HIS A 582 40.87 -0.09 -20.58
N SER A 583 40.71 1.15 -21.05
CA SER A 583 41.76 2.16 -21.01
C SER A 583 42.08 2.65 -19.60
N ARG A 584 43.35 2.51 -19.21
CA ARG A 584 43.87 3.02 -17.92
C ARG A 584 43.80 4.54 -17.82
N ASP A 585 44.00 5.24 -18.93
CA ASP A 585 43.96 6.70 -18.95
C ASP A 585 42.52 7.21 -18.83
N LYS A 586 41.56 6.53 -19.47
CA LYS A 586 40.14 6.85 -19.31
C LYS A 586 39.67 6.62 -17.88
N ARG A 587 40.08 5.52 -17.24
CA ARG A 587 39.79 5.27 -15.82
C ARG A 587 40.31 6.41 -14.93
N LYS A 588 41.56 6.82 -15.10
CA LYS A 588 42.15 7.93 -14.33
C LYS A 588 41.45 9.27 -14.56
N GLU A 589 41.02 9.54 -15.80
CA GLU A 589 40.22 10.72 -16.13
C GLU A 589 38.89 10.71 -15.36
N LEU A 590 38.15 9.60 -15.42
CA LEU A 590 36.88 9.44 -14.70
C LEU A 590 37.07 9.57 -13.19
N GLU A 591 38.08 8.91 -12.62
CA GLU A 591 38.42 9.01 -11.19
C GLU A 591 38.71 10.45 -10.74
N LYS A 592 39.20 11.31 -11.63
CA LYS A 592 39.47 12.73 -11.36
C LYS A 592 38.23 13.62 -11.50
N GLU A 593 37.35 13.33 -12.46
CA GLU A 593 36.15 14.14 -12.72
C GLU A 593 34.98 13.81 -11.77
N ILE A 594 34.79 12.54 -11.41
CA ILE A 594 33.69 12.08 -10.54
C ILE A 594 33.60 12.88 -9.23
N PRO A 595 34.70 13.10 -8.46
CA PRO A 595 34.62 13.89 -7.22
C PRO A 595 34.17 15.33 -7.42
N LYS A 596 34.42 15.94 -8.59
CA LYS A 596 33.98 17.31 -8.88
C LYS A 596 32.47 17.38 -9.08
N ILE A 597 31.91 16.41 -9.80
CA ILE A 597 30.47 16.31 -10.02
C ILE A 597 29.74 15.99 -8.72
N ILE A 598 30.28 15.08 -7.90
CA ILE A 598 29.74 14.76 -6.57
C ILE A 598 29.59 16.03 -5.72
N ARG A 599 30.58 16.92 -5.72
CA ARG A 599 30.52 18.19 -4.96
C ARG A 599 29.41 19.13 -5.43
N ARG A 600 29.00 19.07 -6.71
CA ARG A 600 27.86 19.83 -7.24
C ARG A 600 26.52 19.21 -6.86
N GLY A 601 26.50 17.91 -6.53
CA GLY A 601 25.28 17.17 -6.19
C GLY A 601 24.41 16.82 -7.39
N SER A 602 24.97 16.80 -8.60
CA SER A 602 24.23 16.47 -9.83
C SER A 602 24.38 14.99 -10.18
N VAL A 603 23.34 14.20 -9.90
CA VAL A 603 23.28 12.79 -10.33
C VAL A 603 23.09 12.70 -11.84
N VAL A 604 22.42 13.69 -12.45
CA VAL A 604 22.29 13.83 -13.90
C VAL A 604 23.67 13.96 -14.57
N GLU A 605 24.53 14.86 -14.10
CA GLU A 605 25.89 15.01 -14.63
C GLU A 605 26.72 13.72 -14.42
N LEU A 606 26.54 13.06 -13.27
CA LEU A 606 27.25 11.81 -12.97
C LEU A 606 26.84 10.69 -13.93
N TYR A 607 25.55 10.55 -14.19
CA TYR A 607 25.02 9.59 -15.15
C TYR A 607 25.54 9.88 -16.57
N ASN A 608 25.43 11.12 -17.05
CA ASN A 608 25.87 11.51 -18.40
C ASN A 608 27.38 11.32 -18.61
N LEU A 609 28.20 11.51 -17.56
CA LEU A 609 29.64 11.24 -17.63
C LEU A 609 29.93 9.75 -17.88
N LEU A 610 29.14 8.86 -17.28
CA LEU A 610 29.35 7.41 -17.29
C LEU A 610 28.63 6.70 -18.45
N GLU A 611 27.51 7.26 -18.93
CA GLU A 611 26.74 6.81 -20.09
C GLU A 611 27.31 7.39 -21.41
N ASN A 612 28.61 7.25 -21.63
CA ASN A 612 29.23 7.66 -22.89
C ASN A 612 29.41 6.44 -23.81
N THR A 613 28.40 6.15 -24.62
CA THR A 613 28.37 5.00 -25.54
C THR A 613 29.47 5.08 -26.60
N GLU A 614 29.73 6.27 -27.15
CA GLU A 614 30.81 6.49 -28.11
C GLU A 614 32.18 6.24 -27.49
N ALA A 615 32.42 6.71 -26.27
CA ALA A 615 33.67 6.47 -25.56
C ALA A 615 33.86 4.98 -25.23
N ARG A 616 32.79 4.27 -24.87
CA ARG A 616 32.84 2.81 -24.66
C ARG A 616 33.16 2.05 -25.95
N ALA A 617 32.45 2.36 -27.04
CA ALA A 617 32.71 1.72 -28.33
C ALA A 617 34.14 1.97 -28.83
N LYS A 618 34.65 3.20 -28.62
CA LYS A 618 36.04 3.56 -28.94
C LYS A 618 37.02 2.78 -28.07
N ASP A 619 36.79 2.69 -26.77
CA ASP A 619 37.63 1.97 -25.82
C ASP A 619 37.69 0.46 -26.14
N ASP A 620 36.55 -0.16 -26.47
CA ASP A 620 36.48 -1.55 -26.93
C ASP A 620 37.28 -1.76 -28.23
N HIS A 621 37.11 -0.86 -29.20
CA HIS A 621 37.85 -0.93 -30.47
C HIS A 621 39.36 -0.78 -30.26
N GLU A 622 39.79 0.21 -29.48
CA GLU A 622 41.21 0.44 -29.16
C GLU A 622 41.81 -0.74 -28.38
N PHE A 623 41.04 -1.35 -27.47
CA PHE A 623 41.48 -2.53 -26.74
C PHE A 623 41.66 -3.74 -27.65
N ASN A 624 40.68 -4.01 -28.54
CA ASN A 624 40.78 -5.09 -29.53
C ASN A 624 41.96 -4.88 -30.48
N TRP A 625 42.18 -3.63 -30.90
CA TRP A 625 43.35 -3.26 -31.71
C TRP A 625 44.67 -3.50 -30.97
N ALA A 626 44.75 -3.10 -29.69
CA ALA A 626 45.93 -3.33 -28.86
C ALA A 626 46.20 -4.82 -28.62
N GLN A 627 45.17 -5.65 -28.44
CA GLN A 627 45.32 -7.10 -28.37
C GLN A 627 45.89 -7.67 -29.68
N ALA A 628 45.36 -7.27 -30.83
CA ALA A 628 45.86 -7.71 -32.13
C ALA A 628 47.33 -7.33 -32.33
N GLN A 629 47.72 -6.10 -31.95
CA GLN A 629 49.12 -5.67 -31.99
C GLN A 629 50.02 -6.47 -31.04
N TYR A 630 49.55 -6.74 -29.82
CA TYR A 630 50.28 -7.57 -28.86
C TYR A 630 50.50 -8.99 -29.39
N HIS A 631 49.46 -9.61 -29.97
CA HIS A 631 49.56 -10.93 -30.57
C HIS A 631 50.53 -10.96 -31.74
N ALA A 632 50.48 -9.97 -32.64
CA ALA A 632 51.42 -9.86 -33.75
C ALA A 632 52.87 -9.68 -33.25
N ALA A 633 53.08 -8.88 -32.20
CA ALA A 633 54.40 -8.69 -31.61
C ALA A 633 54.91 -9.95 -30.90
N ASP A 634 54.04 -10.70 -30.21
CA ASP A 634 54.40 -11.97 -29.55
C ASP A 634 54.76 -13.07 -30.57
N GLU A 635 54.04 -13.15 -31.69
CA GLU A 635 54.38 -14.03 -32.82
C GLU A 635 55.74 -13.65 -33.44
N GLU A 636 56.01 -12.35 -33.60
CA GLU A 636 57.29 -11.85 -34.09
C GLU A 636 58.45 -12.22 -33.14
N VAL A 637 58.26 -12.03 -31.82
CA VAL A 637 59.25 -12.41 -30.81
C VAL A 637 59.53 -13.91 -30.85
N LYS A 638 58.49 -14.74 -30.94
CA LYS A 638 58.65 -16.20 -31.08
C LYS A 638 59.40 -16.57 -32.37
N ARG A 639 59.11 -15.90 -33.48
CA ARG A 639 59.81 -16.14 -34.75
C ARG A 639 61.29 -15.78 -34.63
N ILE A 640 61.62 -14.62 -34.07
CA ILE A 640 63.01 -14.19 -33.87
C ILE A 640 63.77 -15.16 -32.94
N GLN A 641 63.16 -15.62 -31.85
CA GLN A 641 63.78 -16.60 -30.95
C GLN A 641 64.05 -17.94 -31.66
N THR A 642 63.08 -18.43 -32.43
CA THR A 642 63.22 -19.69 -33.18
C THR A 642 64.29 -19.58 -34.27
N GLU A 643 64.29 -18.49 -35.04
CA GLU A 643 65.31 -18.23 -36.06
C GLU A 643 66.70 -18.00 -35.46
N SER A 644 66.79 -17.41 -34.26
CA SER A 644 68.07 -17.24 -33.54
C SER A 644 68.67 -18.58 -33.14
N ASP A 645 67.84 -19.49 -32.63
CA ASP A 645 68.28 -20.85 -32.29
C ASP A 645 68.75 -21.60 -33.53
N GLU A 646 68.01 -21.54 -34.64
CA GLU A 646 68.41 -22.13 -35.92
C GLU A 646 69.71 -21.51 -36.48
N ARG A 647 69.84 -20.18 -36.44
CA ARG A 647 71.07 -19.48 -36.88
C ARG A 647 72.27 -19.82 -36.01
N SER A 648 72.09 -20.06 -34.72
CA SER A 648 73.18 -20.48 -33.82
C SER A 648 73.70 -21.88 -34.19
N VAL A 649 72.80 -22.82 -34.53
CA VAL A 649 73.15 -24.17 -34.97
C VAL A 649 73.88 -24.12 -36.32
N GLU A 650 73.39 -23.32 -37.26
CA GLU A 650 74.01 -23.17 -38.58
C GLU A 650 75.38 -22.46 -38.48
N ALA A 651 75.52 -21.44 -37.62
CA ALA A 651 76.80 -20.78 -37.37
C ALA A 651 77.84 -21.73 -36.77
N VAL A 652 77.45 -22.60 -35.82
CA VAL A 652 78.34 -23.65 -35.27
C VAL A 652 78.72 -24.66 -36.35
N ARG A 653 77.79 -25.04 -37.22
CA ARG A 653 78.03 -25.96 -38.33
C ARG A 653 79.04 -25.39 -39.34
N ILE A 654 78.83 -24.14 -39.77
CA ILE A 654 79.75 -23.43 -40.66
C ILE A 654 81.11 -23.28 -39.99
N GLY A 655 81.17 -22.87 -38.73
CA GLY A 655 82.41 -22.76 -37.96
C GLY A 655 83.19 -24.08 -37.90
N LYS A 656 82.51 -25.22 -37.68
CA LYS A 656 83.11 -26.56 -37.71
C LYS A 656 83.65 -26.91 -39.10
N GLN A 657 82.90 -26.61 -40.17
CA GLN A 657 83.35 -26.85 -41.55
C GLN A 657 84.58 -26.00 -41.91
N THR A 658 84.58 -24.71 -41.57
CA THR A 658 85.72 -23.82 -41.80
C THR A 658 86.95 -24.27 -41.03
N ALA A 659 86.79 -24.67 -39.75
CA ALA A 659 87.89 -25.19 -38.94
C ALA A 659 88.47 -26.49 -39.52
N ALA A 660 87.63 -27.39 -40.04
CA ALA A 660 88.09 -28.61 -40.70
C ALA A 660 88.89 -28.32 -41.97
N VAL A 661 88.44 -27.39 -42.82
CA VAL A 661 89.14 -26.98 -44.04
C VAL A 661 90.51 -26.36 -43.72
N VAL A 662 90.55 -25.45 -42.74
CA VAL A 662 91.80 -24.83 -42.27
C VAL A 662 92.74 -25.88 -41.68
N GLY A 663 92.23 -26.83 -40.89
CA GLY A 663 92.99 -27.94 -40.34
C GLY A 663 93.60 -28.83 -41.43
N ILE A 664 92.83 -29.16 -42.48
CA ILE A 664 93.31 -29.93 -43.64
C ILE A 664 94.41 -29.16 -44.39
N LEU A 665 94.24 -27.85 -44.60
CA LEU A 665 95.25 -27.00 -45.23
C LEU A 665 96.55 -26.96 -44.43
N ILE A 666 96.46 -26.78 -43.10
CA ILE A 666 97.63 -26.79 -42.21
C ILE A 666 98.31 -28.16 -42.25
N ALA A 667 97.53 -29.25 -42.18
CA ALA A 667 98.04 -30.61 -42.25
C ALA A 667 98.73 -30.91 -43.60
N LEU A 668 98.16 -30.45 -44.71
CA LEU A 668 98.80 -30.53 -46.03
C LEU A 668 100.12 -29.78 -46.05
N ILE A 669 100.14 -28.52 -45.61
CA ILE A 669 101.35 -27.70 -45.57
C ILE A 669 102.43 -28.35 -44.69
N THR A 670 102.08 -28.83 -43.50
CA THR A 670 103.03 -29.52 -42.60
C THR A 670 103.50 -30.84 -43.20
N THR A 671 102.63 -31.62 -43.82
CA THR A 671 103.02 -32.88 -44.48
C THR A 671 103.96 -32.60 -45.66
N THR A 672 103.68 -31.58 -46.48
CA THR A 672 104.57 -31.14 -47.55
C THR A 672 105.92 -30.70 -47.00
N PHE A 673 105.94 -29.92 -45.92
CA PHE A 673 107.18 -29.52 -45.24
C PHE A 673 107.99 -30.72 -44.72
N VAL A 674 107.32 -31.68 -44.08
CA VAL A 674 107.95 -32.91 -43.54
C VAL A 674 108.48 -33.80 -44.66
N VAL A 675 107.75 -33.93 -45.77
CA VAL A 675 108.20 -34.70 -46.94
C VAL A 675 109.41 -34.03 -47.58
N ILE A 676 109.40 -32.71 -47.75
CA ILE A 676 110.55 -31.96 -48.27
C ILE A 676 111.77 -32.11 -47.34
N ALA A 677 111.58 -32.04 -46.03
CA ALA A 677 112.65 -32.17 -45.04
C ALA A 677 113.22 -33.60 -44.89
N LYS A 678 112.57 -34.62 -45.46
CA LYS A 678 113.02 -36.03 -45.43
C LYS A 678 113.67 -36.49 -46.75
N VAL A 679 113.56 -35.68 -47.79
CA VAL A 679 114.11 -35.91 -49.15
C VAL A 679 115.42 -35.12 -49.37
N TRP A 680 115.78 -34.26 -48.42
CA TRP A 680 117.12 -33.68 -48.24
C TRP A 680 117.82 -34.41 -47.10
#